data_AF-A0AAU5WSF4-F1
#
_entry.id   AF-A0AAU5WSF4-F1
#
_cell.length_a   1.000
_cell.length_b   1.000
_cell.length_c   1.000
_cell.angle_alpha   90.00
_cell.angle_beta   90.00
_cell.angle_gamma   90.00
#
_symmetry.space_group_name_H-M   'P 1'
#
loop_
_entity.id
_entity.type
_entity.pdbx_description
1 polymer ?
#
loop_
_entity_poly.entity_id
_entity_poly.type
_entity_poly.pdbx_seq_one_letter_code
_entity_poly.pdbx_strand_id
1 'polypeptide(L)'
;MGSPKVSVIVPVHNSRSTLRRTFQSVFDQTLPADQIEIIAVDDGSTDGSGEELDRLAAGRPGFEVVHQAASGGPGRPRNVGIERATGEYVFFLDADDYFGPEALERCCALADEHGTDVVVPKYVGIGRKINPHLFRTTVEFTTIFDAVPNLYGSITALKLYRRSLLDRHQIRFPEKVLSGEDQIFAVRAYFEAKGVSVLADYDCYYWVDREDGGSALQAGGAPAAAYFPEIKGLMAFVAERTAPGEVRDRLLRRHFAIEVFSRFDPRYPRFSADERRATRSAARDLIAAFGNPEIMGALSPYMRLLDHALRHGLDDLVDEAARVHTEEPPPIVLDGDRAYMAYPGFRDPALDVPDAVYQVNGPLSWRRGVSGVEWRAGRLAVRGHAFVERADGVAQDEELVLRERDGRREYRVPFRKAGETDGRGRTPLLAEIDFGAVAGGGPLPPGRWDTFAVVHAQGRVHEGRLVPAPGSGVGEPGARVARVRAGSPVVTPYLTKGVGALALHAGGLAGLAGPVTESETAVTAPARLRLSAELETALPDGADAPAVRAVLRHRESDETRTADLAADRRTGAAGEAGRFWISGEIDLGGAGRGKWDVHYEVTVGSATGTFRAPAVADPGGGAGRGPRPFRTARGNLSVEVVGGTSRLMRLLRRGRS
;
A
#
# COMPACT_ATOMS: atom_id res chain seq x y z
N MET A 1 -27.33 -11.77 -38.82
CA MET A 1 -26.52 -11.64 -37.59
C MET A 1 -26.71 -10.22 -37.10
N GLY A 2 -26.92 -10.01 -35.80
CA GLY A 2 -27.04 -8.65 -35.24
C GLY A 2 -25.71 -7.89 -35.40
N SER A 3 -25.75 -6.56 -35.26
CA SER A 3 -24.53 -5.75 -35.16
C SER A 3 -23.77 -6.14 -33.88
N PRO A 4 -22.42 -6.27 -33.92
CA PRO A 4 -21.61 -6.56 -32.74
C PRO A 4 -21.86 -5.51 -31.64
N LYS A 5 -21.70 -5.91 -30.37
CA LYS A 5 -21.78 -4.96 -29.26
C LYS A 5 -20.54 -4.08 -29.20
N VAL A 6 -19.36 -4.66 -29.43
CA VAL A 6 -18.08 -3.97 -29.34
C VAL A 6 -17.12 -4.40 -30.45
N SER A 7 -16.41 -3.43 -31.01
CA SER A 7 -15.26 -3.63 -31.89
C SER A 7 -13.97 -3.39 -31.10
N VAL A 8 -13.17 -4.43 -30.90
CA VAL A 8 -11.84 -4.36 -30.30
C VAL A 8 -10.82 -4.06 -31.39
N ILE A 9 -10.20 -2.88 -31.33
CA ILE A 9 -9.19 -2.44 -32.30
C ILE A 9 -7.80 -2.66 -31.71
N VAL A 10 -6.97 -3.44 -32.42
CA VAL A 10 -5.61 -3.79 -32.00
C VAL A 10 -4.61 -3.29 -33.04
N PRO A 11 -3.91 -2.16 -32.82
CA PRO A 11 -2.79 -1.76 -33.66
C PRO A 11 -1.57 -2.64 -33.39
N VAL A 12 -0.99 -3.24 -34.42
CA VAL A 12 0.11 -4.19 -34.30
C VAL A 12 1.32 -3.71 -35.11
N HIS A 13 2.48 -3.61 -34.46
CA HIS A 13 3.75 -3.43 -35.13
C HIS A 13 4.83 -4.18 -34.35
N ASN A 14 5.47 -5.17 -34.99
CA ASN A 14 6.57 -5.95 -34.41
C ASN A 14 6.31 -6.43 -32.97
N SER A 15 5.20 -7.13 -32.76
CA SER A 15 4.73 -7.56 -31.43
C SER A 15 4.45 -9.06 -31.36
N ARG A 16 5.10 -9.87 -32.21
CA ARG A 16 4.76 -11.29 -32.40
C ARG A 16 4.75 -12.09 -31.10
N SER A 17 5.66 -11.79 -30.17
CA SER A 17 5.79 -12.51 -28.89
C SER A 17 4.61 -12.33 -27.95
N THR A 18 3.85 -11.23 -28.08
CA THR A 18 2.75 -10.89 -27.18
C THR A 18 1.37 -11.21 -27.75
N LEU A 19 1.22 -11.24 -29.08
CA LEU A 19 -0.08 -11.36 -29.76
C LEU A 19 -0.94 -12.51 -29.22
N ARG A 20 -0.34 -13.69 -28.98
CA ARG A 20 -1.10 -14.85 -28.48
C ARG A 20 -1.80 -14.54 -27.16
N ARG A 21 -1.13 -13.87 -26.21
CA ARG A 21 -1.73 -13.51 -24.92
C ARG A 21 -2.82 -12.46 -25.12
N THR A 22 -2.52 -11.43 -25.92
CA THR A 22 -3.42 -10.31 -26.22
C THR A 22 -4.74 -10.81 -26.79
N PHE A 23 -4.71 -11.58 -27.88
CA PHE A 23 -5.93 -12.08 -28.52
C PHE A 23 -6.63 -13.18 -27.72
N GLN A 24 -5.89 -14.03 -27.01
CA GLN A 24 -6.51 -15.02 -26.10
C GLN A 24 -7.37 -14.32 -25.04
N SER A 25 -6.93 -13.17 -24.51
CA SER A 25 -7.72 -12.40 -23.55
C SER A 25 -9.02 -11.83 -24.11
N VAL A 26 -9.09 -11.60 -25.43
CA VAL A 26 -10.30 -11.18 -26.13
C VAL A 26 -11.20 -12.38 -26.44
N PHE A 27 -10.62 -13.53 -26.78
CA PHE A 27 -11.36 -14.77 -27.05
C PHE A 27 -12.02 -15.35 -25.79
N ASP A 28 -11.40 -15.17 -24.63
CA ASP A 28 -11.87 -15.69 -23.35
C ASP A 28 -12.83 -14.73 -22.62
N GLN A 29 -13.34 -13.71 -23.31
CA GLN A 29 -14.31 -12.78 -22.74
C GLN A 29 -15.63 -13.48 -22.42
N THR A 30 -16.29 -13.05 -21.35
CA THR A 30 -17.63 -13.51 -20.98
C THR A 30 -18.72 -12.97 -21.89
N LEU A 31 -18.48 -11.83 -22.54
CA LEU A 31 -19.36 -11.30 -23.58
C LEU A 31 -19.41 -12.30 -24.76
N PRO A 32 -20.60 -12.67 -25.27
CA PRO A 32 -20.71 -13.67 -26.33
C PRO A 32 -19.85 -13.34 -27.55
N ALA A 33 -19.19 -14.35 -28.12
CA ALA A 33 -18.24 -14.16 -29.22
C ALA A 33 -18.88 -13.55 -30.48
N ASP A 34 -20.17 -13.76 -30.73
CA ASP A 34 -20.92 -13.14 -31.83
C ASP A 34 -21.26 -11.66 -31.59
N GLN A 35 -21.00 -11.14 -30.39
CA GLN A 35 -21.10 -9.72 -30.03
C GLN A 35 -19.75 -9.02 -30.02
N ILE A 36 -18.64 -9.72 -30.28
CA ILE A 36 -17.30 -9.16 -30.32
C ILE A 36 -16.79 -9.18 -31.76
N GLU A 37 -16.46 -7.99 -32.26
CA GLU A 37 -15.69 -7.82 -33.49
C GLU A 37 -14.24 -7.49 -33.11
N ILE A 38 -13.27 -8.10 -33.78
CA ILE A 38 -11.84 -7.89 -33.56
C ILE A 38 -11.25 -7.39 -34.87
N ILE A 39 -10.61 -6.22 -34.82
CA ILE A 39 -9.94 -5.61 -35.97
C ILE A 39 -8.48 -5.41 -35.60
N ALA A 40 -7.62 -6.32 -36.08
CA ALA A 40 -6.19 -6.18 -35.94
C ALA A 40 -5.61 -5.49 -37.17
N VAL A 41 -4.88 -4.39 -36.94
CA VAL A 41 -4.25 -3.63 -38.02
C VAL A 41 -2.74 -3.77 -37.91
N ASP A 42 -2.15 -4.56 -38.81
CA ASP A 42 -0.71 -4.73 -38.95
C ASP A 42 -0.09 -3.54 -39.69
N ASP A 43 0.66 -2.73 -38.95
CA ASP A 43 1.32 -1.52 -39.43
C ASP A 43 2.71 -1.82 -40.01
N GLY A 44 2.77 -2.74 -40.97
CA GLY A 44 3.97 -3.10 -41.70
C GLY A 44 5.03 -3.82 -40.85
N SER A 45 4.62 -4.83 -40.07
CA SER A 45 5.55 -5.63 -39.26
C SER A 45 6.53 -6.45 -40.11
N THR A 46 7.72 -6.71 -39.56
CA THR A 46 8.80 -7.48 -40.18
C THR A 46 9.26 -8.68 -39.35
N ASP A 47 8.68 -8.89 -38.16
CA ASP A 47 9.05 -9.95 -37.21
C ASP A 47 8.18 -11.24 -37.33
N GLY A 48 7.27 -11.26 -38.31
CA GLY A 48 6.27 -12.32 -38.49
C GLY A 48 4.95 -12.08 -37.73
N SER A 49 4.73 -10.88 -37.17
CA SER A 49 3.44 -10.53 -36.54
C SER A 49 2.26 -10.66 -37.51
N GLY A 50 2.39 -10.19 -38.75
CA GLY A 50 1.33 -10.30 -39.76
C GLY A 50 0.89 -11.75 -40.01
N GLU A 51 1.84 -12.66 -40.21
CA GLU A 51 1.57 -14.10 -40.39
C GLU A 51 0.91 -14.75 -39.17
N GLU A 52 1.26 -14.29 -37.97
CA GLU A 52 0.63 -14.73 -36.72
C GLU A 52 -0.83 -14.28 -36.65
N LEU A 53 -1.13 -13.02 -37.03
CA LEU A 53 -2.48 -12.49 -37.07
C LEU A 53 -3.37 -13.29 -38.03
N ASP A 54 -2.89 -13.55 -39.25
CA ASP A 54 -3.61 -14.37 -40.23
C ASP A 54 -3.96 -15.76 -39.67
N ARG A 55 -2.99 -16.38 -38.96
CA ARG A 55 -3.20 -17.68 -38.33
C ARG A 55 -4.22 -17.62 -37.20
N LEU A 56 -4.18 -16.57 -36.38
CA LEU A 56 -5.13 -16.41 -35.26
C LEU A 56 -6.54 -16.12 -35.76
N ALA A 57 -6.69 -15.37 -36.86
CA ALA A 57 -7.97 -15.05 -37.49
C ALA A 57 -8.57 -16.20 -38.31
N ALA A 58 -7.73 -17.13 -38.80
CA ALA A 58 -8.17 -18.27 -39.60
C ALA A 58 -9.30 -19.07 -38.91
N GLY A 59 -10.47 -19.09 -39.54
CA GLY A 59 -11.64 -19.83 -39.06
C GLY A 59 -12.39 -19.17 -37.89
N ARG A 60 -12.12 -17.90 -37.57
CA ARG A 60 -12.81 -17.14 -36.52
C ARG A 60 -13.70 -16.04 -37.12
N PRO A 61 -15.02 -16.24 -37.20
CA PRO A 61 -15.95 -15.18 -37.58
C PRO A 61 -15.80 -13.97 -36.65
N GLY A 62 -15.84 -12.77 -37.21
CA GLY A 62 -15.70 -11.53 -36.44
C GLY A 62 -14.25 -11.10 -36.17
N PHE A 63 -13.23 -11.84 -36.64
CA PHE A 63 -11.83 -11.40 -36.58
C PHE A 63 -11.32 -10.99 -37.97
N GLU A 64 -11.17 -9.68 -38.19
CA GLU A 64 -10.57 -9.08 -39.39
C GLU A 64 -9.10 -8.69 -39.15
N VAL A 65 -8.24 -9.01 -40.12
CA VAL A 65 -6.85 -8.57 -40.17
C VAL A 65 -6.68 -7.62 -41.34
N VAL A 66 -6.09 -6.44 -41.09
CA VAL A 66 -5.80 -5.43 -42.11
C VAL A 66 -4.29 -5.18 -42.13
N HIS A 67 -3.65 -5.41 -43.26
CA HIS A 67 -2.23 -5.09 -43.45
C HIS A 67 -2.07 -3.75 -44.16
N GLN A 68 -1.16 -2.92 -43.66
CA GLN A 68 -0.77 -1.67 -44.29
C GLN A 68 0.75 -1.47 -44.27
N ALA A 69 1.23 -0.50 -45.04
CA ALA A 69 2.61 -0.05 -44.93
C ALA A 69 2.84 0.69 -43.60
N ALA A 70 4.03 0.54 -43.03
CA ALA A 70 4.40 1.14 -41.76
C ALA A 70 4.17 2.65 -41.73
N SER A 71 3.36 3.10 -40.78
CA SER A 71 2.91 4.48 -40.68
C SER A 71 3.78 5.34 -39.75
N GLY A 72 4.60 4.69 -38.92
CA GLY A 72 5.50 5.35 -37.97
C GLY A 72 4.86 5.68 -36.61
N GLY A 73 3.63 5.22 -36.34
CA GLY A 73 2.98 5.38 -35.04
C GLY A 73 1.59 4.72 -34.97
N PRO A 74 1.00 4.58 -33.78
CA PRO A 74 -0.25 3.84 -33.60
C PRO A 74 -1.51 4.59 -34.07
N GLY A 75 -1.41 5.88 -34.42
CA GLY A 75 -2.56 6.71 -34.80
C GLY A 75 -3.26 6.24 -36.08
N ARG A 76 -2.51 6.00 -37.16
CA ARG A 76 -3.05 5.52 -38.44
C ARG A 76 -3.72 4.14 -38.33
N PRO A 77 -3.07 3.09 -37.77
CA PRO A 77 -3.72 1.79 -37.64
C PRO A 77 -4.98 1.85 -36.75
N ARG A 78 -5.01 2.70 -35.71
CA ARG A 78 -6.24 2.93 -34.94
C ARG A 78 -7.35 3.59 -35.76
N ASN A 79 -7.04 4.58 -36.61
CA ASN A 79 -8.02 5.19 -37.52
C ASN A 79 -8.60 4.18 -38.53
N VAL A 80 -7.75 3.36 -39.13
CA VAL A 80 -8.19 2.27 -40.02
C VAL A 80 -9.12 1.31 -39.28
N GLY A 81 -8.80 0.98 -38.02
CA GLY A 81 -9.70 0.21 -37.17
C GLY A 81 -11.06 0.89 -36.96
N ILE A 82 -11.08 2.20 -36.70
CA ILE A 82 -12.34 2.96 -36.51
C ILE A 82 -13.19 2.92 -37.78
N GLU A 83 -12.57 3.04 -38.96
CA GLU A 83 -13.26 3.00 -40.25
C GLU A 83 -13.91 1.64 -40.55
N ARG A 84 -13.31 0.56 -40.03
CA ARG A 84 -13.80 -0.82 -40.19
C ARG A 84 -14.80 -1.24 -39.12
N ALA A 85 -14.78 -0.59 -37.95
CA ALA A 85 -15.60 -0.95 -36.80
C ALA A 85 -17.10 -0.85 -37.08
N THR A 86 -17.82 -1.95 -36.83
CA THR A 86 -19.29 -2.00 -36.96
C THR A 86 -20.03 -2.05 -35.63
N GLY A 87 -19.32 -2.33 -34.53
CA GLY A 87 -19.89 -2.48 -33.19
C GLY A 87 -20.48 -1.19 -32.63
N GLU A 88 -21.38 -1.30 -31.64
CA GLU A 88 -21.94 -0.12 -30.97
C GLU A 88 -20.85 0.69 -30.24
N TYR A 89 -19.90 -0.02 -29.65
CA TYR A 89 -18.73 0.55 -28.98
C TYR A 89 -17.43 0.16 -29.70
N VAL A 90 -16.39 0.96 -29.45
CA VAL A 90 -15.01 0.70 -29.86
C VAL A 90 -14.14 0.63 -28.60
N PHE A 91 -13.29 -0.39 -28.49
CA PHE A 91 -12.30 -0.49 -27.41
C PHE A 91 -10.91 -0.69 -28.02
N PHE A 92 -9.99 0.23 -27.72
CA PHE A 92 -8.58 0.09 -28.12
C PHE A 92 -7.82 -0.81 -27.14
N LEU A 93 -7.11 -1.80 -27.68
CA LEU A 93 -6.22 -2.70 -26.96
C LEU A 93 -4.86 -2.69 -27.65
N ASP A 94 -3.79 -2.34 -26.94
CA ASP A 94 -2.44 -2.38 -27.51
C ASP A 94 -1.94 -3.85 -27.61
N ALA A 95 -1.10 -4.13 -28.61
CA ALA A 95 -0.69 -5.49 -28.98
C ALA A 95 0.10 -6.27 -27.90
N ASP A 96 0.58 -5.59 -26.86
CA ASP A 96 1.34 -6.13 -25.73
C ASP A 96 0.55 -6.20 -24.41
N ASP A 97 -0.64 -5.62 -24.39
CA ASP A 97 -1.56 -5.59 -23.26
C ASP A 97 -2.57 -6.75 -23.33
N TYR A 98 -3.43 -6.86 -22.33
CA TYR A 98 -4.53 -7.83 -22.34
C TYR A 98 -5.69 -7.41 -21.43
N PHE A 99 -6.89 -7.95 -21.69
CA PHE A 99 -8.07 -7.69 -20.89
C PHE A 99 -8.27 -8.71 -19.76
N GLY A 100 -9.00 -8.29 -18.72
CA GLY A 100 -9.61 -9.20 -17.75
C GLY A 100 -10.84 -9.90 -18.35
N PRO A 101 -11.21 -11.11 -17.91
CA PRO A 101 -12.26 -11.93 -18.56
C PRO A 101 -13.65 -11.28 -18.71
N GLU A 102 -14.04 -10.38 -17.80
CA GLU A 102 -15.35 -9.71 -17.83
C GLU A 102 -15.26 -8.25 -18.32
N ALA A 103 -14.10 -7.84 -18.85
CA ALA A 103 -13.84 -6.43 -19.15
C ALA A 103 -14.80 -5.85 -20.18
N LEU A 104 -15.03 -6.56 -21.31
CA LEU A 104 -15.91 -6.07 -22.37
C LEU A 104 -17.37 -6.04 -21.92
N GLU A 105 -17.85 -7.10 -21.27
CA GLU A 105 -19.22 -7.18 -20.75
C GLU A 105 -19.51 -6.07 -19.76
N ARG A 106 -18.65 -5.89 -18.75
CA ARG A 106 -18.84 -4.88 -17.69
C ARG A 106 -18.75 -3.46 -18.22
N CYS A 107 -17.79 -3.16 -19.12
CA CYS A 107 -17.68 -1.81 -19.68
C CYS A 107 -18.89 -1.48 -20.56
N CYS A 108 -19.36 -2.40 -21.39
CA CYS A 108 -20.56 -2.19 -22.22
C CYS A 108 -21.81 -2.02 -21.35
N ALA A 109 -22.00 -2.87 -20.34
CA ALA A 109 -23.13 -2.80 -19.43
C ALA A 109 -23.18 -1.46 -18.69
N LEU A 110 -22.04 -0.99 -18.15
CA LEU A 110 -21.97 0.29 -17.44
C LEU A 110 -22.29 1.48 -18.36
N ALA A 111 -21.82 1.44 -19.61
CA ALA A 111 -22.12 2.46 -20.60
C ALA A 111 -23.61 2.51 -20.97
N ASP A 112 -24.23 1.35 -21.15
CA ASP A 112 -25.65 1.23 -21.46
C ASP A 112 -26.53 1.68 -20.30
N GLU A 113 -26.21 1.23 -19.08
CA GLU A 113 -27.00 1.50 -17.87
C GLU A 113 -27.07 3.00 -17.56
N HIS A 114 -25.96 3.72 -17.73
CA HIS A 114 -25.86 5.14 -17.39
C HIS A 114 -25.88 6.06 -18.60
N GLY A 115 -26.03 5.53 -19.81
CA GLY A 115 -26.09 6.31 -21.04
C GLY A 115 -24.83 7.13 -21.33
N THR A 116 -23.66 6.65 -20.91
CA THR A 116 -22.38 7.34 -21.13
C THR A 116 -21.81 7.01 -22.51
N ASP A 117 -20.94 7.89 -23.00
CA ASP A 117 -20.27 7.71 -24.30
C ASP A 117 -18.84 7.18 -24.15
N VAL A 118 -18.25 7.27 -22.94
CA VAL A 118 -16.90 6.79 -22.67
C VAL A 118 -16.90 6.02 -21.35
N VAL A 119 -16.23 4.87 -21.31
CA VAL A 119 -15.96 4.15 -20.06
C VAL A 119 -14.46 4.03 -19.86
N VAL A 120 -13.98 4.56 -18.74
CA VAL A 120 -12.60 4.40 -18.29
C VAL A 120 -12.48 3.07 -17.52
N PRO A 121 -11.82 2.05 -18.10
CA PRO A 121 -11.62 0.77 -17.43
C PRO A 121 -10.52 0.91 -16.36
N LYS A 122 -10.59 0.11 -15.30
CA LYS A 122 -9.49 0.02 -14.34
C LYS A 122 -8.25 -0.55 -15.01
N TYR A 123 -7.16 0.21 -14.93
CA TYR A 123 -5.83 -0.25 -15.32
C TYR A 123 -5.18 -1.07 -14.20
N VAL A 124 -4.49 -2.14 -14.58
CA VAL A 124 -3.55 -2.87 -13.73
C VAL A 124 -2.17 -2.80 -14.39
N GLY A 125 -1.22 -2.14 -13.74
CA GLY A 125 0.14 -2.05 -14.26
C GLY A 125 0.93 -3.32 -13.99
N ILE A 126 1.46 -3.95 -15.05
CA ILE A 126 2.41 -5.06 -14.96
C ILE A 126 3.79 -4.51 -15.30
N GLY A 127 4.64 -4.33 -14.28
CA GLY A 127 5.91 -3.61 -14.42
C GLY A 127 5.76 -2.09 -14.53
N ARG A 128 4.53 -1.58 -14.67
CA ARG A 128 4.23 -0.14 -14.80
C ARG A 128 3.58 0.43 -13.55
N LYS A 129 3.84 1.72 -13.27
CA LYS A 129 3.07 2.48 -12.28
C LYS A 129 1.80 3.05 -12.92
N ILE A 130 0.67 2.84 -12.24
CA ILE A 130 -0.63 3.42 -12.62
C ILE A 130 -1.02 4.53 -11.64
N ASN A 131 -1.95 5.41 -12.04
CA ASN A 131 -2.55 6.38 -11.13
C ASN A 131 -3.68 5.71 -10.32
N PRO A 132 -3.47 5.38 -9.03
CA PRO A 132 -4.48 4.66 -8.25
C PRO A 132 -5.67 5.55 -7.85
N HIS A 133 -5.56 6.87 -7.96
CA HIS A 133 -6.60 7.78 -7.47
C HIS A 133 -7.87 7.74 -8.33
N LEU A 134 -7.71 7.57 -9.65
CA LEU A 134 -8.83 7.46 -10.59
C LEU A 134 -9.68 6.20 -10.33
N PHE A 135 -9.07 5.13 -9.82
CA PHE A 135 -9.70 3.81 -9.64
C PHE A 135 -9.97 3.47 -8.17
N ARG A 136 -10.34 4.47 -7.36
CA ARG A 136 -10.72 4.23 -5.96
C ARG A 136 -12.13 3.68 -5.82
N THR A 137 -13.05 4.15 -6.64
CA THR A 137 -14.48 3.79 -6.61
C THR A 137 -15.03 3.85 -8.01
N THR A 138 -15.97 2.95 -8.34
CA THR A 138 -16.72 3.02 -9.59
C THR A 138 -17.55 4.31 -9.61
N VAL A 139 -17.57 5.00 -10.74
CA VAL A 139 -18.32 6.23 -10.97
C VAL A 139 -19.25 6.01 -12.15
N GLU A 140 -20.54 6.09 -11.88
CA GLU A 140 -21.62 5.82 -12.85
C GLU A 140 -21.65 6.87 -13.95
N PHE A 141 -21.49 8.14 -13.58
CA PHE A 141 -21.53 9.28 -14.50
C PHE A 141 -20.68 10.45 -13.99
N THR A 142 -19.86 11.02 -14.86
CA THR A 142 -19.10 12.26 -14.66
C THR A 142 -18.74 12.88 -16.01
N THR A 143 -18.18 14.09 -16.01
CA THR A 143 -17.69 14.78 -17.19
C THR A 143 -16.27 15.30 -16.97
N ILE A 144 -15.61 15.75 -18.05
CA ILE A 144 -14.28 16.33 -17.96
C ILE A 144 -14.20 17.63 -17.16
N PHE A 145 -15.36 18.26 -16.94
CA PHE A 145 -15.50 19.51 -16.21
C PHE A 145 -15.56 19.27 -14.69
N ASP A 146 -15.90 18.07 -14.25
CA ASP A 146 -15.91 17.71 -12.83
C ASP A 146 -14.49 17.56 -12.28
N ALA A 147 -14.29 17.98 -11.02
CA ALA A 147 -12.98 17.86 -10.36
C ALA A 147 -12.70 16.43 -9.86
N VAL A 148 -13.75 15.66 -9.56
CA VAL A 148 -13.68 14.32 -8.98
C VAL A 148 -14.67 13.40 -9.70
N PRO A 149 -14.23 12.24 -10.21
CA PRO A 149 -12.84 11.81 -10.29
C PRO A 149 -12.05 12.67 -11.29
N ASN A 150 -10.73 12.81 -11.09
CA ASN A 150 -9.89 13.55 -12.03
C ASN A 150 -9.65 12.74 -13.32
N LEU A 151 -10.63 12.74 -14.24
CA LEU A 151 -10.56 12.08 -15.55
C LEU A 151 -9.36 12.55 -16.36
N TYR A 152 -9.04 13.85 -16.26
CA TYR A 152 -7.91 14.46 -16.95
C TYR A 152 -6.55 13.99 -16.44
N GLY A 153 -6.52 13.21 -15.34
CA GLY A 153 -5.34 12.47 -14.90
C GLY A 153 -4.96 11.31 -15.83
N SER A 154 -5.89 10.82 -16.67
CA SER A 154 -5.64 9.79 -17.68
C SER A 154 -6.30 10.12 -19.02
N ILE A 155 -5.48 10.62 -19.95
CA ILE A 155 -5.87 10.98 -21.32
C ILE A 155 -5.31 10.00 -22.36
N THR A 156 -5.15 8.73 -21.98
CA THR A 156 -4.82 7.65 -22.92
C THR A 156 -6.02 7.29 -23.79
N ALA A 157 -5.78 6.61 -24.92
CA ALA A 157 -6.83 6.06 -25.76
C ALA A 157 -7.40 4.72 -25.24
N LEU A 158 -6.80 4.09 -24.23
CA LEU A 158 -7.10 2.70 -23.80
C LEU A 158 -8.41 2.59 -23.00
N LYS A 159 -9.54 2.82 -23.67
CA LYS A 159 -10.88 2.96 -23.09
C LYS A 159 -11.95 2.46 -24.06
N LEU A 160 -13.16 2.28 -23.55
CA LEU A 160 -14.35 2.04 -24.37
C LEU A 160 -14.95 3.39 -24.79
N TYR A 161 -15.27 3.54 -26.08
CA TYR A 161 -15.93 4.70 -26.66
C TYR A 161 -17.16 4.27 -27.43
N ARG A 162 -18.28 4.98 -27.28
CA ARG A 162 -19.44 4.80 -28.15
C ARG A 162 -19.05 5.20 -29.57
N ARG A 163 -19.22 4.31 -30.55
CA ARG A 163 -18.79 4.58 -31.93
C ARG A 163 -19.48 5.81 -32.51
N SER A 164 -20.77 5.99 -32.20
CA SER A 164 -21.53 7.16 -32.67
C SER A 164 -21.03 8.51 -32.10
N LEU A 165 -20.32 8.53 -30.97
CA LEU A 165 -19.58 9.72 -30.52
C LEU A 165 -18.45 10.04 -31.50
N LEU A 166 -17.63 9.03 -31.83
CA LEU A 166 -16.49 9.19 -32.72
C LEU A 166 -16.91 9.61 -34.13
N ASP A 167 -17.99 9.04 -34.65
CA ASP A 167 -18.51 9.37 -35.98
C ASP A 167 -19.16 10.75 -36.02
N ARG A 168 -20.00 11.08 -35.03
CA ARG A 168 -20.72 12.36 -34.99
C ARG A 168 -19.78 13.57 -34.91
N HIS A 169 -18.68 13.44 -34.16
CA HIS A 169 -17.72 14.52 -33.95
C HIS A 169 -16.42 14.36 -34.75
N GLN A 170 -16.35 13.37 -35.65
CA GLN A 170 -15.18 13.08 -36.47
C GLN A 170 -13.88 12.99 -35.63
N ILE A 171 -13.98 12.31 -34.49
CA ILE A 171 -12.84 12.14 -33.58
C ILE A 171 -11.95 11.05 -34.16
N ARG A 172 -10.74 11.43 -34.55
CA ARG A 172 -9.71 10.57 -35.13
C ARG A 172 -8.36 10.88 -34.50
N PHE A 173 -7.45 9.91 -34.54
CA PHE A 173 -6.07 10.11 -34.11
C PHE A 173 -5.35 10.99 -35.14
N PRO A 174 -4.56 11.99 -34.70
CA PRO A 174 -3.73 12.74 -35.63
C PRO A 174 -2.64 11.81 -36.19
N GLU A 175 -2.55 11.74 -37.51
CA GLU A 175 -1.52 10.96 -38.20
C GLU A 175 -0.19 11.71 -38.27
N LYS A 176 0.93 10.97 -38.31
CA LYS A 176 2.30 11.52 -38.38
C LYS A 176 2.74 12.33 -37.16
N VAL A 177 1.99 12.24 -36.06
CA VAL A 177 2.40 12.77 -34.75
C VAL A 177 3.35 11.77 -34.10
N LEU A 178 4.55 12.23 -33.72
CA LEU A 178 5.57 11.39 -33.10
C LEU A 178 5.28 11.08 -31.62
N SER A 179 4.44 11.88 -30.96
CA SER A 179 4.09 11.69 -29.55
C SER A 179 2.82 12.46 -29.17
N GLY A 180 1.94 11.82 -28.39
CA GLY A 180 0.75 12.47 -27.82
C GLY A 180 -0.51 12.39 -28.69
N GLU A 181 -0.51 11.53 -29.70
CA GLU A 181 -1.66 11.32 -30.59
C GLU A 181 -2.89 10.80 -29.84
N ASP A 182 -2.66 9.96 -28.83
CA ASP A 182 -3.68 9.41 -27.95
C ASP A 182 -4.30 10.48 -27.03
N GLN A 183 -3.49 11.42 -26.57
CA GLN A 183 -3.92 12.56 -25.77
C GLN A 183 -4.90 13.44 -26.55
N ILE A 184 -4.55 13.77 -27.79
CA ILE A 184 -5.41 14.59 -28.66
C ILE A 184 -6.74 13.88 -28.90
N PHE A 185 -6.72 12.58 -29.18
CA PHE A 185 -7.92 11.78 -29.36
C PHE A 185 -8.80 11.77 -28.09
N ALA A 186 -8.23 11.40 -26.94
CA ALA A 186 -8.99 11.20 -25.70
C ALA A 186 -9.54 12.52 -25.16
N VAL A 187 -8.77 13.62 -25.24
CA VAL A 187 -9.25 14.95 -24.84
C VAL A 187 -10.43 15.38 -25.72
N ARG A 188 -10.37 15.20 -27.04
CA ARG A 188 -11.51 15.50 -27.92
C ARG A 188 -12.73 14.65 -27.56
N ALA A 189 -12.55 13.36 -27.33
CA ALA A 189 -13.63 12.46 -26.93
C ALA A 189 -14.28 12.91 -25.61
N TYR A 190 -13.49 13.27 -24.60
CA TYR A 190 -14.01 13.73 -23.32
C TYR A 190 -14.81 15.04 -23.40
N PHE A 191 -14.41 15.98 -24.25
CA PHE A 191 -15.11 17.26 -24.41
C PHE A 191 -16.43 17.12 -25.17
N GLU A 192 -16.55 16.12 -26.05
CA GLU A 192 -17.74 15.91 -26.89
C GLU A 192 -18.67 14.80 -26.33
N ALA A 193 -18.22 14.04 -25.33
CA ALA A 193 -18.99 13.00 -24.67
C ALA A 193 -20.14 13.59 -23.85
N LYS A 194 -21.31 12.94 -23.90
CA LYS A 194 -22.44 13.27 -23.01
C LYS A 194 -22.14 12.98 -21.55
N GLY A 195 -21.33 11.95 -21.30
CA GLY A 195 -20.93 11.50 -19.98
C GLY A 195 -19.85 10.43 -20.07
N VAL A 196 -19.14 10.26 -18.97
CA VAL A 196 -18.05 9.31 -18.79
C VAL A 196 -18.34 8.48 -17.55
N SER A 197 -18.23 7.16 -17.66
CA SER A 197 -18.22 6.26 -16.49
C SER A 197 -16.79 5.82 -16.18
N VAL A 198 -16.51 5.53 -14.91
CA VAL A 198 -15.23 4.95 -14.47
C VAL A 198 -15.52 3.62 -13.79
N LEU A 199 -14.99 2.52 -14.32
CA LEU A 199 -15.11 1.20 -13.73
C LEU A 199 -13.88 0.92 -12.86
N ALA A 200 -14.06 0.73 -11.54
CA ALA A 200 -12.94 0.62 -10.60
C ALA A 200 -12.98 -0.61 -9.67
N ASP A 201 -14.09 -1.34 -9.66
CA ASP A 201 -14.30 -2.53 -8.83
C ASP A 201 -13.88 -3.85 -9.51
N TYR A 202 -13.43 -3.80 -10.76
CA TYR A 202 -12.91 -4.94 -11.52
C TYR A 202 -11.62 -4.59 -12.25
N ASP A 203 -10.67 -5.53 -12.31
CA ASP A 203 -9.41 -5.38 -13.02
C ASP A 203 -9.62 -5.63 -14.53
N CYS A 204 -9.85 -4.56 -15.29
CA CYS A 204 -10.29 -4.64 -16.68
C CYS A 204 -9.14 -4.71 -17.69
N TYR A 205 -8.11 -3.89 -17.52
CA TYR A 205 -7.10 -3.66 -18.54
C TYR A 205 -5.70 -3.80 -17.94
N TYR A 206 -4.96 -4.83 -18.35
CA TYR A 206 -3.61 -5.09 -17.89
C TYR A 206 -2.60 -4.41 -18.81
N TRP A 207 -1.98 -3.35 -18.30
CA TRP A 207 -1.03 -2.52 -19.02
C TRP A 207 0.40 -2.96 -18.74
N VAL A 208 1.05 -3.55 -19.73
CA VAL A 208 2.32 -4.26 -19.59
C VAL A 208 3.50 -3.37 -19.96
N ASP A 209 4.57 -3.40 -19.17
CA ASP A 209 5.85 -2.79 -19.52
C ASP A 209 6.61 -3.72 -20.47
N ARG A 210 7.17 -3.18 -21.55
CA ARG A 210 7.98 -3.99 -22.47
C ARG A 210 9.41 -4.10 -21.93
N GLU A 211 9.90 -5.32 -21.79
CA GLU A 211 11.27 -5.60 -21.32
C GLU A 211 12.35 -5.17 -22.34
N ASP A 212 11.98 -4.99 -23.61
CA ASP A 212 12.90 -4.67 -24.71
C ASP A 212 13.22 -3.17 -24.85
N GLY A 213 12.58 -2.30 -24.07
CA GLY A 213 12.80 -0.85 -24.13
C GLY A 213 12.24 -0.18 -25.39
N GLY A 214 11.45 -0.89 -26.20
CA GLY A 214 11.00 -0.45 -27.53
C GLY A 214 9.81 0.52 -27.52
N SER A 215 9.29 0.93 -26.36
CA SER A 215 8.19 1.90 -26.33
C SER A 215 8.67 3.30 -26.74
N ALA A 216 7.82 4.05 -27.46
CA ALA A 216 8.12 5.43 -27.87
C ALA A 216 8.45 6.35 -26.67
N LEU A 217 7.92 6.04 -25.47
CA LEU A 217 8.28 6.73 -24.23
C LEU A 217 9.72 6.46 -23.76
N GLN A 218 10.23 5.24 -23.99
CA GLN A 218 11.58 4.82 -23.61
C GLN A 218 12.64 5.31 -24.62
N ALA A 219 12.27 5.54 -25.89
CA ALA A 219 13.16 6.01 -26.96
C ALA A 219 13.55 7.51 -26.90
N GLY A 220 13.35 8.20 -25.78
CA GLY A 220 13.77 9.60 -25.59
C GLY A 220 12.71 10.67 -25.96
N GLY A 221 11.59 10.27 -26.56
CA GLY A 221 10.50 11.16 -26.96
C GLY A 221 10.80 11.98 -28.23
N ALA A 222 9.79 12.72 -28.71
CA ALA A 222 9.94 13.56 -29.89
C ALA A 222 10.81 14.82 -29.61
N PRO A 223 11.57 15.32 -30.61
CA PRO A 223 12.27 16.60 -30.50
C PRO A 223 11.31 17.76 -30.22
N ALA A 224 11.78 18.81 -29.54
CA ALA A 224 10.99 19.97 -29.15
C ALA A 224 10.21 20.58 -30.33
N ALA A 225 10.85 20.69 -31.50
CA ALA A 225 10.24 21.24 -32.71
C ALA A 225 9.04 20.45 -33.24
N ALA A 226 8.96 19.14 -32.97
CA ALA A 226 7.82 18.30 -33.35
C ALA A 226 6.80 18.17 -32.21
N TYR A 227 7.26 18.21 -30.95
CA TYR A 227 6.43 17.95 -29.79
C TYR A 227 5.58 19.16 -29.36
N PHE A 228 6.21 20.33 -29.16
CA PHE A 228 5.53 21.48 -28.59
C PHE A 228 4.41 22.09 -29.46
N PRO A 229 4.47 22.05 -30.82
CA PRO A 229 3.34 22.48 -31.63
C PRO A 229 2.06 21.68 -31.35
N GLU A 230 2.18 20.37 -31.15
CA GLU A 230 1.03 19.50 -30.83
C GLU A 230 0.46 19.83 -29.44
N ILE A 231 1.32 20.02 -28.44
CA ILE A 231 0.92 20.44 -27.10
C ILE A 231 0.26 21.82 -27.12
N LYS A 232 0.80 22.78 -27.90
CA LYS A 232 0.20 24.10 -28.08
C LYS A 232 -1.20 23.99 -28.67
N GLY A 233 -1.39 23.15 -29.69
CA GLY A 233 -2.70 22.89 -30.28
C GLY A 233 -3.68 22.30 -29.29
N LEU A 234 -3.24 21.35 -28.45
CA LEU A 234 -4.07 20.74 -27.41
C LEU A 234 -4.46 21.74 -26.31
N MET A 235 -3.52 22.57 -25.86
CA MET A 235 -3.79 23.62 -24.87
C MET A 235 -4.73 24.70 -25.44
N ALA A 236 -4.56 25.08 -26.70
CA ALA A 236 -5.48 25.99 -27.40
C ALA A 236 -6.89 25.40 -27.46
N PHE A 237 -7.03 24.13 -27.83
CA PHE A 237 -8.32 23.43 -27.85
C PHE A 237 -9.02 23.47 -26.48
N VAL A 238 -8.29 23.21 -25.39
CA VAL A 238 -8.82 23.31 -24.02
C VAL A 238 -9.25 24.74 -23.71
N ALA A 239 -8.42 25.73 -24.01
CA ALA A 239 -8.71 27.14 -23.74
C ALA A 239 -9.93 27.65 -24.52
N GLU A 240 -10.09 27.24 -25.77
CA GLU A 240 -11.24 27.60 -26.63
C GLU A 240 -12.55 26.97 -26.16
N ARG A 241 -12.49 25.78 -25.55
CA ARG A 241 -13.67 25.00 -25.12
C ARG A 241 -14.04 25.15 -23.65
N THR A 242 -13.33 25.98 -22.91
CA THR A 242 -13.62 26.27 -21.49
C THR A 242 -13.64 27.77 -21.29
N ALA A 243 -14.40 28.29 -20.32
CA ALA A 243 -14.28 29.68 -19.89
C ALA A 243 -13.05 29.85 -18.97
N PRO A 244 -12.45 31.05 -18.86
CA PRO A 244 -11.45 31.31 -17.82
C PRO A 244 -12.01 30.98 -16.43
N GLY A 245 -11.23 30.30 -15.60
CA GLY A 245 -11.61 29.88 -14.25
C GLY A 245 -11.10 28.49 -13.89
N GLU A 246 -11.53 27.99 -12.73
CA GLU A 246 -10.99 26.79 -12.08
C GLU A 246 -10.92 25.55 -13.00
N VAL A 247 -11.95 25.33 -13.82
CA VAL A 247 -12.00 24.19 -14.74
C VAL A 247 -10.90 24.29 -15.79
N ARG A 248 -10.78 25.43 -16.48
CA ARG A 248 -9.72 25.66 -17.47
C ARG A 248 -8.35 25.53 -16.82
N ASP A 249 -8.17 26.18 -15.67
CA ASP A 249 -6.88 26.20 -14.96
C ASP A 249 -6.46 24.80 -14.52
N ARG A 250 -7.38 23.97 -14.03
CA ARG A 250 -7.11 22.57 -13.68
C ARG A 250 -6.62 21.76 -14.88
N LEU A 251 -7.28 21.90 -16.03
CA LEU A 251 -6.94 21.16 -17.26
C LEU A 251 -5.59 21.64 -17.83
N LEU A 252 -5.36 22.95 -17.90
CA LEU A 252 -4.10 23.52 -18.39
C LEU A 252 -2.93 23.29 -17.43
N ARG A 253 -3.17 23.26 -16.11
CA ARG A 253 -2.13 22.94 -15.11
C ARG A 253 -1.55 21.56 -15.32
N ARG A 254 -2.38 20.58 -15.72
CA ARG A 254 -1.90 19.24 -16.10
C ARG A 254 -0.91 19.34 -17.26
N HIS A 255 -1.27 20.10 -18.31
CA HIS A 255 -0.40 20.34 -19.47
C HIS A 255 0.95 20.97 -19.09
N PHE A 256 0.92 21.99 -18.23
CA PHE A 256 2.16 22.56 -17.73
C PHE A 256 3.00 21.56 -16.93
N ALA A 257 2.39 20.76 -16.06
CA ALA A 257 3.11 19.83 -15.20
C ALA A 257 3.68 18.61 -15.96
N ILE A 258 2.89 18.02 -16.87
CA ILE A 258 3.19 16.70 -17.47
C ILE A 258 3.76 16.82 -18.88
N GLU A 259 3.47 17.89 -19.62
CA GLU A 259 3.89 18.03 -21.02
C GLU A 259 4.90 19.18 -21.21
N VAL A 260 4.81 20.28 -20.44
CA VAL A 260 5.75 21.42 -20.57
C VAL A 260 6.96 21.25 -19.65
N PHE A 261 6.77 21.30 -18.34
CA PHE A 261 7.88 21.32 -17.38
C PHE A 261 8.53 19.96 -17.17
N SER A 262 7.82 18.87 -17.48
CA SER A 262 8.42 17.52 -17.50
C SER A 262 9.51 17.36 -18.57
N ARG A 263 9.60 18.28 -19.55
CA ARG A 263 10.69 18.28 -20.54
C ARG A 263 12.03 18.76 -19.96
N PHE A 264 12.04 19.28 -18.75
CA PHE A 264 13.23 19.62 -17.97
C PHE A 264 13.55 18.49 -16.96
N ASP A 265 13.56 17.25 -17.43
CA ASP A 265 13.82 16.04 -16.65
C ASP A 265 15.31 15.61 -16.71
N PRO A 266 15.70 14.46 -16.14
CA PRO A 266 17.09 13.96 -16.19
C PRO A 266 17.76 13.85 -17.56
N ARG A 267 16.99 13.90 -18.66
CA ARG A 267 17.53 13.87 -20.03
C ARG A 267 17.89 15.26 -20.52
N TYR A 268 17.22 16.30 -20.03
CA TYR A 268 17.39 17.68 -20.50
C TYR A 268 18.85 18.18 -20.44
N PRO A 269 19.63 17.96 -19.35
CA PRO A 269 21.03 18.37 -19.32
C PRO A 269 21.89 17.72 -20.43
N ARG A 270 21.46 16.57 -20.96
CA ARG A 270 22.14 15.82 -22.02
C ARG A 270 21.71 16.21 -23.43
N PHE A 271 20.67 17.05 -23.57
CA PHE A 271 20.26 17.56 -24.87
C PHE A 271 21.35 18.42 -25.51
N SER A 272 21.36 18.48 -26.84
CA SER A 272 22.20 19.42 -27.56
C SER A 272 21.84 20.86 -27.17
N ALA A 273 22.78 21.79 -27.35
CA ALA A 273 22.51 23.20 -27.05
C ALA A 273 21.30 23.73 -27.84
N ASP A 274 21.10 23.27 -29.07
CA ASP A 274 20.00 23.67 -29.94
C ASP A 274 18.66 23.13 -29.42
N GLU A 275 18.61 21.88 -28.99
CA GLU A 275 17.41 21.26 -28.43
C GLU A 275 17.03 21.89 -27.08
N ARG A 276 18.01 22.24 -26.24
CA ARG A 276 17.75 23.00 -24.99
C ARG A 276 17.17 24.38 -25.29
N ARG A 277 17.74 25.12 -26.25
CA ARG A 277 17.21 26.43 -26.67
C ARG A 277 15.79 26.31 -27.23
N ALA A 278 15.53 25.32 -28.08
CA ALA A 278 14.20 25.07 -28.63
C ALA A 278 13.18 24.74 -27.52
N THR A 279 13.57 23.89 -26.56
CA THR A 279 12.72 23.53 -25.41
C THR A 279 12.37 24.75 -24.56
N ARG A 280 13.36 25.58 -24.21
CA ARG A 280 13.13 26.82 -23.43
C ARG A 280 12.26 27.81 -24.18
N SER A 281 12.51 28.01 -25.48
CA SER A 281 11.72 28.91 -26.32
C SER A 281 10.26 28.46 -26.37
N ALA A 282 10.01 27.18 -26.62
CA ALA A 282 8.65 26.66 -26.70
C ALA A 282 7.92 26.73 -25.34
N ALA A 283 8.62 26.45 -24.23
CA ALA A 283 8.07 26.61 -22.89
C ALA A 283 7.69 28.08 -22.61
N ARG A 284 8.54 29.05 -22.98
CA ARG A 284 8.23 30.50 -22.86
C ARG A 284 6.97 30.86 -23.64
N ASP A 285 6.84 30.37 -24.87
CA ASP A 285 5.67 30.65 -25.71
C ASP A 285 4.38 30.11 -25.07
N LEU A 286 4.41 28.90 -24.51
CA LEU A 286 3.25 28.30 -23.83
C LEU A 286 2.91 29.01 -22.52
N ILE A 287 3.94 29.37 -21.74
CA ILE A 287 3.80 30.17 -20.51
C ILE A 287 3.13 31.51 -20.82
N ALA A 288 3.56 32.19 -21.89
CA ALA A 288 2.98 33.46 -22.32
C ALA A 288 1.55 33.32 -22.84
N ALA A 289 1.26 32.25 -23.59
CA ALA A 289 -0.04 32.04 -24.21
C ALA A 289 -1.13 31.57 -23.23
N PHE A 290 -0.76 30.73 -22.25
CA PHE A 290 -1.74 29.99 -21.43
C PHE A 290 -1.49 30.07 -19.92
N GLY A 291 -0.34 30.60 -19.49
CA GLY A 291 0.02 30.64 -18.07
C GLY A 291 -0.68 31.76 -17.31
N ASN A 292 -1.08 31.49 -16.07
CA ASN A 292 -1.61 32.48 -15.15
C ASN A 292 -1.16 32.19 -13.70
N PRO A 293 -1.36 33.13 -12.74
CA PRO A 293 -0.90 32.96 -11.36
C PRO A 293 -1.50 31.73 -10.64
N GLU A 294 -2.76 31.38 -10.90
CA GLU A 294 -3.43 30.24 -10.26
C GLU A 294 -2.84 28.90 -10.74
N ILE A 295 -2.61 28.78 -12.05
CA ILE A 295 -1.96 27.62 -12.66
C ILE A 295 -0.54 27.46 -12.09
N MET A 296 0.27 28.52 -12.20
CA MET A 296 1.69 28.46 -11.83
C MET A 296 1.88 28.30 -10.32
N GLY A 297 1.09 29.00 -9.50
CA GLY A 297 1.16 28.93 -8.04
C GLY A 297 0.89 27.53 -7.48
N ALA A 298 0.09 26.72 -8.19
CA ALA A 298 -0.23 25.35 -7.83
C ALA A 298 0.81 24.30 -8.28
N LEU A 299 1.85 24.69 -9.03
CA LEU A 299 2.92 23.79 -9.45
C LEU A 299 3.95 23.56 -8.33
N SER A 300 4.78 22.53 -8.50
CA SER A 300 5.88 22.25 -7.57
C SER A 300 6.90 23.40 -7.53
N PRO A 301 7.68 23.56 -6.44
CA PRO A 301 8.72 24.59 -6.34
C PRO A 301 9.70 24.58 -7.53
N TYR A 302 10.09 23.40 -7.99
CA TYR A 302 10.95 23.24 -9.17
C TYR A 302 10.32 23.85 -10.42
N MET A 303 9.06 23.52 -10.71
CA MET A 303 8.34 24.00 -11.88
C MET A 303 8.08 25.51 -11.82
N ARG A 304 7.82 26.06 -10.62
CA ARG A 304 7.70 27.52 -10.45
C ARG A 304 9.02 28.24 -10.65
N LEU A 305 10.14 27.62 -10.26
CA LEU A 305 11.46 28.16 -10.55
C LEU A 305 11.70 28.20 -12.06
N LEU A 306 11.34 27.12 -12.78
CA LEU A 306 11.40 27.11 -14.23
C LEU A 306 10.51 28.20 -14.86
N ASP A 307 9.25 28.33 -14.43
CA ASP A 307 8.35 29.41 -14.89
C ASP A 307 8.97 30.80 -14.66
N HIS A 308 9.44 31.08 -13.45
CA HIS A 308 10.05 32.37 -13.11
C HIS A 308 11.29 32.64 -13.96
N ALA A 309 12.24 31.70 -14.01
CA ALA A 309 13.48 31.84 -14.76
C ALA A 309 13.24 32.02 -16.27
N LEU A 310 12.29 31.27 -16.84
CA LEU A 310 11.87 31.39 -18.24
C LEU A 310 11.13 32.71 -18.52
N ARG A 311 10.41 33.31 -17.57
CA ARG A 311 9.82 34.64 -17.78
C ARG A 311 10.85 35.76 -17.75
N HIS A 312 11.93 35.58 -16.99
CA HIS A 312 12.94 36.64 -16.75
C HIS A 312 14.22 36.48 -17.57
N GLY A 313 14.31 35.48 -18.46
CA GLY A 313 15.52 35.33 -19.30
C GLY A 313 16.69 34.65 -18.59
N LEU A 314 16.46 34.02 -17.44
CA LEU A 314 17.50 33.39 -16.62
C LEU A 314 17.80 31.96 -17.10
N ASP A 315 18.32 31.83 -18.33
CA ASP A 315 18.60 30.53 -18.97
C ASP A 315 19.61 29.68 -18.18
N ASP A 316 20.66 30.29 -17.63
CA ASP A 316 21.66 29.59 -16.82
C ASP A 316 21.04 29.00 -15.54
N LEU A 317 20.07 29.72 -14.95
CA LEU A 317 19.33 29.25 -13.79
C LEU A 317 18.41 28.06 -14.13
N VAL A 318 17.81 28.05 -15.33
CA VAL A 318 17.04 26.90 -15.82
C VAL A 318 17.94 25.67 -15.96
N ASP A 319 19.10 25.83 -16.60
CA ASP A 319 20.03 24.73 -16.84
C ASP A 319 20.61 24.18 -15.53
N GLU A 320 20.96 25.05 -14.59
CA GLU A 320 21.46 24.66 -13.27
C GLU A 320 20.37 24.04 -12.37
N ALA A 321 19.16 24.58 -12.37
CA ALA A 321 18.03 24.00 -11.64
C ALA A 321 17.70 22.59 -12.16
N ALA A 322 17.72 22.38 -13.48
CA ALA A 322 17.49 21.07 -14.09
C ALA A 322 18.60 20.07 -13.76
N ARG A 323 19.86 20.52 -13.74
CA ARG A 323 21.01 19.72 -13.31
C ARG A 323 20.87 19.28 -11.85
N VAL A 324 20.63 20.21 -10.94
CA VAL A 324 20.41 19.91 -9.50
C VAL A 324 19.21 18.99 -9.31
N HIS A 325 18.08 19.25 -9.96
CA HIS A 325 16.90 18.39 -9.88
C HIS A 325 17.17 16.94 -10.30
N THR A 326 18.10 16.75 -11.25
CA THR A 326 18.49 15.46 -11.79
C THR A 326 19.44 14.70 -10.88
N GLU A 327 20.46 15.37 -10.35
CA GLU A 327 21.52 14.75 -9.55
C GLU A 327 21.05 14.46 -8.12
N GLU A 328 20.59 15.50 -7.42
CA GLU A 328 20.13 15.40 -6.05
C GLU A 328 19.13 16.53 -5.73
N PRO A 329 17.88 16.21 -5.33
CA PRO A 329 16.92 17.23 -4.94
C PRO A 329 17.45 18.07 -3.77
N PRO A 330 17.28 19.40 -3.79
CA PRO A 330 17.89 20.28 -2.79
C PRO A 330 17.27 20.08 -1.39
N PRO A 331 17.97 20.54 -0.33
CA PRO A 331 17.45 20.49 1.02
C PRO A 331 16.20 21.36 1.19
N ILE A 332 15.43 21.01 2.21
CA ILE A 332 14.29 21.76 2.71
C ILE A 332 14.79 22.70 3.79
N VAL A 333 14.63 24.00 3.55
CA VAL A 333 14.85 25.05 4.56
C VAL A 333 13.53 25.32 5.26
N LEU A 334 13.52 25.15 6.57
CA LEU A 334 12.41 25.55 7.43
C LEU A 334 12.67 26.97 7.95
N ASP A 335 11.66 27.83 7.88
CA ASP A 335 11.72 29.22 8.36
C ASP A 335 10.35 29.60 8.93
N GLY A 336 10.24 29.52 10.26
CA GLY A 336 8.97 29.66 10.96
C GLY A 336 7.97 28.57 10.58
N ASP A 337 6.77 28.98 10.17
CA ASP A 337 5.70 28.08 9.72
C ASP A 337 5.85 27.66 8.24
N ARG A 338 6.83 28.20 7.52
CA ARG A 338 7.06 27.96 6.09
C ARG A 338 8.22 26.99 5.85
N ALA A 339 8.19 26.37 4.68
CA ALA A 339 9.24 25.49 4.21
C ALA A 339 9.54 25.80 2.75
N TYR A 340 10.81 25.71 2.36
CA TYR A 340 11.29 26.05 1.03
C TYR A 340 12.19 24.94 0.51
N MET A 341 12.05 24.58 -0.77
CA MET A 341 13.05 23.76 -1.47
C MET A 341 14.16 24.70 -1.93
N ALA A 342 15.36 24.60 -1.37
CA ALA A 342 16.48 25.50 -1.67
C ALA A 342 17.15 25.17 -3.01
N TYR A 343 16.38 25.23 -4.11
CA TYR A 343 16.92 25.16 -5.47
C TYR A 343 17.90 26.33 -5.72
N PRO A 344 18.75 26.22 -6.76
CA PRO A 344 19.63 27.31 -7.19
C PRO A 344 18.91 28.67 -7.23
N GLY A 345 19.62 29.71 -6.80
CA GLY A 345 19.10 31.09 -6.69
C GLY A 345 18.24 31.40 -5.47
N PHE A 346 17.96 30.43 -4.58
CA PHE A 346 17.21 30.69 -3.35
C PHE A 346 17.92 31.75 -2.50
N ARG A 347 17.26 32.91 -2.31
CA ARG A 347 17.77 34.10 -1.60
C ARG A 347 19.08 34.67 -2.17
N ASP A 348 19.37 34.40 -3.45
CA ASP A 348 20.44 35.09 -4.16
C ASP A 348 19.95 36.48 -4.61
N PRO A 349 20.49 37.58 -4.05
CA PRO A 349 20.06 38.93 -4.41
C PRO A 349 20.36 39.30 -5.86
N ALA A 350 21.28 38.60 -6.54
CA ALA A 350 21.60 38.86 -7.95
C ALA A 350 20.53 38.33 -8.92
N LEU A 351 19.78 37.30 -8.51
CA LEU A 351 18.77 36.63 -9.34
C LEU A 351 17.35 37.12 -9.04
N ASP A 352 17.13 37.76 -7.88
CA ASP A 352 15.85 38.37 -7.46
C ASP A 352 14.63 37.44 -7.58
N VAL A 353 14.82 36.14 -7.31
CA VAL A 353 13.74 35.16 -7.35
C VAL A 353 12.97 35.19 -6.01
N PRO A 354 11.65 35.45 -6.00
CA PRO A 354 10.88 35.54 -4.75
C PRO A 354 10.83 34.21 -3.97
N ASP A 355 10.91 34.26 -2.63
CA ASP A 355 10.81 33.08 -1.75
C ASP A 355 9.55 32.21 -2.03
N ALA A 356 8.44 32.84 -2.45
CA ALA A 356 7.19 32.15 -2.80
C ALA A 356 7.36 31.11 -3.94
N VAL A 357 8.33 31.32 -4.83
CA VAL A 357 8.67 30.36 -5.91
C VAL A 357 9.16 29.05 -5.30
N TYR A 358 9.99 29.13 -4.26
CA TYR A 358 10.63 28.00 -3.59
C TYR A 358 9.75 27.33 -2.53
N GLN A 359 8.63 27.95 -2.13
CA GLN A 359 7.81 27.53 -0.99
C GLN A 359 7.12 26.16 -1.18
N VAL A 360 7.27 25.23 -0.24
CA VAL A 360 6.54 23.96 -0.27
C VAL A 360 5.10 24.16 0.20
N ASN A 361 4.17 24.09 -0.75
CA ASN A 361 2.72 24.16 -0.50
C ASN A 361 2.18 22.75 -0.26
N GLY A 362 2.20 22.29 0.99
CA GLY A 362 1.67 20.97 1.37
C GLY A 362 2.45 20.30 2.51
N PRO A 363 2.05 19.07 2.89
CA PRO A 363 2.77 18.31 3.90
C PRO A 363 4.17 17.99 3.42
N LEU A 364 5.17 18.14 4.30
CA LEU A 364 6.51 17.68 3.99
C LEU A 364 6.55 16.16 3.94
N SER A 365 7.31 15.64 2.98
CA SER A 365 7.60 14.22 2.96
C SER A 365 8.46 13.86 4.16
N TRP A 366 8.11 12.76 4.81
CA TRP A 366 8.80 12.28 6.00
C TRP A 366 8.72 10.76 6.03
N ARG A 367 9.74 10.13 6.61
CA ARG A 367 9.88 8.67 6.68
C ARG A 367 9.73 8.21 8.11
N ARG A 368 9.19 7.01 8.26
CA ARG A 368 9.23 6.25 9.49
C ARG A 368 9.25 4.76 9.20
N GLY A 369 9.92 4.00 10.04
CA GLY A 369 9.94 2.55 9.89
C GLY A 369 10.54 1.87 11.10
N VAL A 370 9.98 0.71 11.44
CA VAL A 370 10.50 -0.18 12.48
C VAL A 370 11.48 -1.15 11.82
N SER A 371 12.71 -1.21 12.35
CA SER A 371 13.75 -2.14 11.93
C SER A 371 13.93 -3.31 12.89
N GLY A 372 13.42 -3.23 14.11
CA GLY A 372 13.47 -4.31 15.08
C GLY A 372 12.55 -4.08 16.27
N VAL A 373 11.99 -5.16 16.80
CA VAL A 373 11.21 -5.14 18.05
C VAL A 373 11.66 -6.35 18.88
N GLU A 374 12.19 -6.10 20.07
CA GLU A 374 12.76 -7.15 20.91
C GLU A 374 12.61 -6.81 22.41
N TRP A 375 12.63 -7.83 23.25
CA TRP A 375 12.63 -7.65 24.70
C TRP A 375 14.06 -7.48 25.21
N ARG A 376 14.31 -6.44 26.03
CA ARG A 376 15.62 -6.16 26.64
C ARG A 376 15.45 -5.71 28.08
N ALA A 377 16.07 -6.41 29.02
CA ALA A 377 16.12 -6.01 30.44
C ALA A 377 14.75 -5.56 31.01
N GLY A 378 13.67 -6.31 30.72
CA GLY A 378 12.32 -5.99 31.18
C GLY A 378 11.58 -4.89 30.40
N ARG A 379 12.14 -4.37 29.31
CA ARG A 379 11.56 -3.34 28.44
C ARG A 379 11.32 -3.89 27.04
N LEU A 380 10.36 -3.31 26.32
CA LEU A 380 10.21 -3.55 24.89
C LEU A 380 11.04 -2.53 24.12
N ALA A 381 12.12 -2.97 23.50
CA ALA A 381 12.97 -2.15 22.65
C ALA A 381 12.39 -2.11 21.23
N VAL A 382 12.08 -0.89 20.76
CA VAL A 382 11.62 -0.61 19.40
C VAL A 382 12.71 0.17 18.68
N ARG A 383 13.30 -0.46 17.66
CA ARG A 383 14.35 0.12 16.81
C ARG A 383 13.76 0.58 15.49
N GLY A 384 14.25 1.70 14.97
CA GLY A 384 13.74 2.23 13.72
C GLY A 384 14.37 3.54 13.29
N HIS A 385 13.61 4.28 12.49
CA HIS A 385 13.91 5.66 12.08
C HIS A 385 12.60 6.43 11.97
N ALA A 386 12.66 7.74 12.20
CA ALA A 386 11.59 8.69 11.92
C ALA A 386 12.24 10.05 11.62
N PHE A 387 11.98 10.66 10.48
CA PHE A 387 12.59 11.96 10.11
C PHE A 387 11.84 12.63 8.95
N VAL A 388 11.88 13.95 8.89
CA VAL A 388 11.45 14.75 7.74
C VAL A 388 12.53 14.64 6.65
N GLU A 389 12.14 14.23 5.44
CA GLU A 389 13.09 14.04 4.34
C GLU A 389 13.69 15.38 3.92
N ARG A 390 15.02 15.40 3.71
CA ARG A 390 15.78 16.56 3.21
C ARG A 390 15.79 17.77 4.13
N ALA A 391 15.36 17.66 5.39
CA ALA A 391 15.48 18.74 6.38
C ALA A 391 16.89 18.73 7.02
N ASP A 392 17.93 18.83 6.20
CA ASP A 392 19.31 18.72 6.64
C ASP A 392 19.72 19.93 7.49
N GLY A 393 20.43 19.68 8.59
CA GLY A 393 20.81 20.73 9.55
C GLY A 393 19.67 21.26 10.43
N VAL A 394 18.44 20.76 10.25
CA VAL A 394 17.30 21.08 11.11
C VAL A 394 17.31 20.13 12.31
N ALA A 395 17.24 20.68 13.53
CA ALA A 395 17.03 19.87 14.73
C ALA A 395 15.63 19.23 14.68
N GLN A 396 15.60 17.90 14.82
CA GLN A 396 14.39 17.10 14.84
C GLN A 396 14.32 16.36 16.18
N ASP A 397 13.17 16.47 16.86
CA ASP A 397 12.89 15.74 18.09
C ASP A 397 11.89 14.62 17.78
N GLU A 398 12.32 13.37 18.00
CA GLU A 398 11.52 12.19 17.68
C GLU A 398 10.98 11.49 18.94
N GLU A 399 9.70 11.14 18.91
CA GLU A 399 9.03 10.42 19.98
C GLU A 399 8.25 9.21 19.47
N LEU A 400 8.24 8.14 20.26
CA LEU A 400 7.29 7.05 20.12
C LEU A 400 6.06 7.36 20.95
N VAL A 401 4.88 7.25 20.34
CA VAL A 401 3.61 7.53 21.00
C VAL A 401 2.77 6.26 21.06
N LEU A 402 2.35 5.89 22.27
CA LEU A 402 1.38 4.84 22.53
C LEU A 402 0.00 5.48 22.66
N ARG A 403 -0.89 5.23 21.70
CA ARG A 403 -2.25 5.75 21.73
C ARG A 403 -3.25 4.63 21.90
N GLU A 404 -4.14 4.78 22.88
CA GLU A 404 -5.23 3.83 23.06
C GLU A 404 -6.16 3.83 21.85
N ARG A 405 -6.59 2.66 21.37
CA ARG A 405 -7.34 2.52 20.12
C ARG A 405 -8.71 3.19 20.12
N ASP A 406 -9.29 3.45 21.29
CA ASP A 406 -10.52 4.23 21.45
C ASP A 406 -10.29 5.74 21.64
N GLY A 407 -9.02 6.18 21.57
CA GLY A 407 -8.59 7.58 21.54
C GLY A 407 -8.52 8.28 22.89
N ARG A 408 -8.76 7.58 24.02
CA ARG A 408 -8.92 8.24 25.33
C ARG A 408 -7.62 8.60 26.04
N ARG A 409 -6.52 7.90 25.73
CA ARG A 409 -5.24 8.05 26.42
C ARG A 409 -4.07 7.97 25.44
N GLU A 410 -3.04 8.76 25.73
CA GLU A 410 -1.79 8.80 24.98
C GLU A 410 -0.61 8.89 25.95
N TYR A 411 0.46 8.14 25.67
CA TYR A 411 1.71 8.18 26.41
C TYR A 411 2.91 8.27 25.47
N ARG A 412 3.88 9.11 25.81
CA ARG A 412 5.07 9.39 25.00
C ARG A 412 6.29 8.68 25.57
N VAL A 413 7.09 8.10 24.69
CA VAL A 413 8.34 7.41 24.98
C VAL A 413 9.41 8.02 24.09
N PRO A 414 10.45 8.67 24.65
CA PRO A 414 11.46 9.34 23.84
C PRO A 414 12.27 8.33 23.03
N PHE A 415 12.61 8.69 21.79
CA PHE A 415 13.65 7.98 21.06
C PHE A 415 15.04 8.44 21.51
N ARG A 416 15.97 7.50 21.61
CA ARG A 416 17.40 7.78 21.75
C ARG A 416 18.12 7.49 20.43
N LYS A 417 19.06 8.34 20.06
CA LYS A 417 19.96 8.10 18.92
C LYS A 417 20.88 6.93 19.26
N ALA A 418 20.85 5.90 18.42
CA ALA A 418 21.51 4.61 18.66
C ALA A 418 22.68 4.35 17.69
N GLY A 419 23.13 5.38 16.97
CA GLY A 419 24.24 5.30 16.02
C GLY A 419 24.42 6.61 15.24
N GLU A 420 25.33 6.58 14.29
CA GLU A 420 25.59 7.70 13.39
C GLU A 420 24.46 7.87 12.36
N THR A 421 24.26 9.12 11.95
CA THR A 421 23.37 9.45 10.85
C THR A 421 23.99 9.00 9.53
N ASP A 422 23.27 8.21 8.75
CA ASP A 422 23.79 7.79 7.44
C ASP A 422 23.81 8.93 6.41
N GLY A 423 24.42 8.70 5.25
CA GLY A 423 24.49 9.67 4.15
C GLY A 423 23.15 10.06 3.53
N ARG A 424 22.01 9.59 4.07
CA ARG A 424 20.65 9.99 3.69
C ARG A 424 19.93 10.70 4.83
N GLY A 425 20.65 11.13 5.87
CA GLY A 425 20.07 11.82 7.02
C GLY A 425 19.35 10.89 8.01
N ARG A 426 19.49 9.56 7.90
CA ARG A 426 18.80 8.61 8.79
C ARG A 426 19.62 8.35 10.03
N THR A 427 19.16 8.85 11.16
CA THR A 427 19.70 8.46 12.47
C THR A 427 18.96 7.21 12.98
N PRO A 428 19.68 6.12 13.33
CA PRO A 428 19.07 4.99 14.02
C PRO A 428 18.46 5.42 15.36
N LEU A 429 17.19 5.10 15.59
CA LEU A 429 16.46 5.43 16.81
C LEU A 429 16.14 4.18 17.62
N LEU A 430 16.19 4.30 18.95
CA LEU A 430 15.81 3.28 19.91
C LEU A 430 14.84 3.88 20.95
N ALA A 431 13.63 3.33 21.03
CA ALA A 431 12.70 3.59 22.13
C ALA A 431 12.61 2.35 23.02
N GLU A 432 12.66 2.53 24.34
CA GLU A 432 12.55 1.45 25.32
C GLU A 432 11.31 1.66 26.18
N ILE A 433 10.28 0.83 25.97
CA ILE A 433 8.99 0.98 26.64
C ILE A 433 9.04 0.27 28.00
N ASP A 434 8.87 1.05 29.06
CA ASP A 434 8.68 0.57 30.43
C ASP A 434 7.20 0.48 30.77
N PHE A 435 6.63 -0.72 30.71
CA PHE A 435 5.20 -0.89 31.00
C PHE A 435 4.83 -0.52 32.45
N GLY A 436 5.79 -0.53 33.37
CA GLY A 436 5.58 -0.15 34.77
C GLY A 436 5.61 1.35 35.03
N ALA A 437 6.13 2.16 34.10
CA ALA A 437 6.38 3.59 34.31
C ALA A 437 5.89 4.51 33.18
N VAL A 438 5.48 3.98 32.02
CA VAL A 438 5.13 4.77 30.82
C VAL A 438 3.93 5.72 31.03
N ALA A 439 3.03 5.42 31.97
CA ALA A 439 1.84 6.23 32.23
C ALA A 439 2.12 7.34 33.26
N GLY A 440 3.02 8.28 32.93
CA GLY A 440 3.39 9.40 33.80
C GLY A 440 4.12 8.98 35.07
N GLY A 441 4.98 7.96 34.97
CA GLY A 441 5.66 7.34 36.11
C GLY A 441 4.93 6.12 36.69
N GLY A 442 3.72 5.82 36.21
CA GLY A 442 2.93 4.66 36.62
C GLY A 442 2.74 3.60 35.52
N PRO A 443 2.11 2.47 35.85
CA PRO A 443 1.97 1.36 34.92
C PRO A 443 0.90 1.61 33.84
N LEU A 444 1.13 1.04 32.65
CA LEU A 444 0.24 1.13 31.49
C LEU A 444 -1.13 0.51 31.82
N PRO A 445 -2.26 1.19 31.51
CA PRO A 445 -3.59 0.59 31.64
C PRO A 445 -3.83 -0.57 30.67
N PRO A 446 -4.72 -1.52 31.02
CA PRO A 446 -5.13 -2.56 30.08
C PRO A 446 -5.86 -1.93 28.89
N GLY A 447 -5.64 -2.46 27.70
CA GLY A 447 -6.21 -1.96 26.45
C GLY A 447 -5.39 -2.34 25.22
N ARG A 448 -5.88 -1.89 24.06
CA ARG A 448 -5.17 -1.94 22.78
C ARG A 448 -4.51 -0.60 22.52
N TRP A 449 -3.20 -0.63 22.27
CA TRP A 449 -2.38 0.54 22.07
C TRP A 449 -1.74 0.49 20.69
N ASP A 450 -2.05 1.47 19.85
CA ASP A 450 -1.42 1.67 18.55
C ASP A 450 -0.12 2.47 18.75
N THR A 451 0.93 2.13 18.00
CA THR A 451 2.23 2.83 18.09
C THR A 451 2.40 3.82 16.94
N PHE A 452 2.85 5.04 17.26
CA PHE A 452 3.09 6.13 16.31
C PHE A 452 4.51 6.65 16.49
N ALA A 453 5.09 7.16 15.40
CA ALA A 453 6.23 8.06 15.48
C ALA A 453 5.72 9.49 15.34
N VAL A 454 6.21 10.38 16.19
CA VAL A 454 6.02 11.82 16.09
C VAL A 454 7.38 12.46 15.89
N VAL A 455 7.50 13.35 14.91
CA VAL A 455 8.70 14.13 14.65
C VAL A 455 8.35 15.61 14.73
N HIS A 456 9.02 16.33 15.62
CA HIS A 456 8.94 17.78 15.73
C HIS A 456 10.12 18.41 14.99
N ALA A 457 9.85 19.29 14.03
CA ALA A 457 10.87 19.98 13.26
C ALA A 457 10.50 21.46 13.11
N GLN A 458 11.20 22.35 13.82
CA GLN A 458 10.99 23.81 13.83
C GLN A 458 9.51 24.24 13.82
N GLY A 459 8.75 23.82 14.85
CA GLY A 459 7.34 24.21 14.99
C GLY A 459 6.34 23.39 14.17
N ARG A 460 6.81 22.46 13.32
CA ARG A 460 5.96 21.50 12.60
C ARG A 460 5.95 20.15 13.30
N VAL A 461 4.83 19.43 13.21
CA VAL A 461 4.63 18.11 13.80
C VAL A 461 4.23 17.13 12.71
N HIS A 462 4.99 16.05 12.59
CA HIS A 462 4.71 14.95 11.66
C HIS A 462 4.40 13.69 12.46
N GLU A 463 3.24 13.08 12.20
CA GLU A 463 2.78 11.91 12.95
C GLU A 463 2.26 10.80 12.04
N GLY A 464 2.57 9.55 12.39
CA GLY A 464 1.98 8.39 11.72
C GLY A 464 2.34 7.06 12.39
N ARG A 465 1.51 6.04 12.12
CA ARG A 465 1.69 4.69 12.68
C ARG A 465 3.04 4.08 12.32
N LEU A 466 3.72 3.49 13.29
CA LEU A 466 4.97 2.76 13.06
C LEU A 466 4.68 1.44 12.33
N VAL A 467 5.28 1.28 11.15
CA VAL A 467 5.17 0.07 10.31
C VAL A 467 6.57 -0.52 10.10
N PRO A 468 6.72 -1.84 9.92
CA PRO A 468 7.98 -2.45 9.52
C PRO A 468 8.58 -1.75 8.29
N ALA A 469 9.86 -1.38 8.38
CA ALA A 469 10.59 -0.87 7.24
C ALA A 469 10.69 -1.95 6.14
N PRO A 470 10.66 -1.61 4.85
CA PRO A 470 10.80 -2.59 3.78
C PRO A 470 12.05 -3.46 3.96
N GLY A 471 11.89 -4.79 3.88
CA GLY A 471 12.99 -5.74 4.02
C GLY A 471 13.56 -5.91 5.43
N SER A 472 12.96 -5.30 6.46
CA SER A 472 13.48 -5.40 7.84
C SER A 472 13.31 -6.77 8.49
N GLY A 473 12.39 -7.61 7.99
CA GLY A 473 12.10 -8.92 8.57
C GLY A 473 11.59 -8.85 10.01
N VAL A 474 11.03 -7.71 10.44
CA VAL A 474 10.50 -7.53 11.80
C VAL A 474 9.43 -8.59 12.09
N GLY A 475 9.74 -9.47 13.03
CA GLY A 475 8.81 -10.45 13.58
C GLY A 475 7.98 -9.88 14.73
N GLU A 476 6.97 -10.63 15.15
CA GLU A 476 6.20 -10.35 16.36
C GLU A 476 6.93 -10.96 17.56
N PRO A 477 7.53 -10.17 18.47
CA PRO A 477 8.11 -10.72 19.68
C PRO A 477 7.00 -11.32 20.57
N GLY A 478 7.33 -12.43 21.24
CA GLY A 478 6.39 -13.16 22.08
C GLY A 478 5.79 -12.32 23.21
N ALA A 479 4.64 -12.76 23.72
CA ALA A 479 4.02 -12.14 24.88
C ALA A 479 4.88 -12.32 26.13
N ARG A 480 4.90 -11.33 27.03
CA ARG A 480 5.58 -11.43 28.33
C ARG A 480 4.71 -10.96 29.47
N VAL A 481 4.96 -11.52 30.65
CA VAL A 481 4.36 -11.04 31.90
C VAL A 481 5.03 -9.72 32.31
N ALA A 482 4.27 -8.63 32.38
CA ALA A 482 4.79 -7.28 32.66
C ALA A 482 3.96 -6.59 33.76
N ARG A 483 4.53 -5.55 34.37
CA ARG A 483 3.81 -4.70 35.33
C ARG A 483 2.83 -3.79 34.57
N VAL A 484 1.53 -3.96 34.80
CA VAL A 484 0.44 -3.15 34.23
C VAL A 484 -0.52 -2.70 35.35
N ARG A 485 -1.34 -1.67 35.10
CA ARG A 485 -2.15 -1.03 36.14
C ARG A 485 -3.22 -1.96 36.74
N ALA A 486 -3.86 -2.76 35.90
CA ALA A 486 -4.95 -3.67 36.26
C ALA A 486 -5.19 -4.70 35.14
N GLY A 487 -5.97 -5.74 35.44
CA GLY A 487 -6.27 -6.83 34.50
C GLY A 487 -5.13 -7.84 34.39
N SER A 488 -5.09 -8.59 33.28
CA SER A 488 -4.04 -9.60 33.09
C SER A 488 -2.66 -8.94 32.96
N PRO A 489 -1.64 -9.39 33.72
CA PRO A 489 -0.30 -8.83 33.66
C PRO A 489 0.47 -9.30 32.42
N VAL A 490 -0.19 -9.45 31.28
CA VAL A 490 0.40 -9.92 30.02
C VAL A 490 0.36 -8.79 29.00
N VAL A 491 1.52 -8.52 28.41
CA VAL A 491 1.68 -7.59 27.30
C VAL A 491 2.09 -8.38 26.06
N THR A 492 1.40 -8.13 24.95
CA THR A 492 1.68 -8.77 23.67
C THR A 492 1.86 -7.73 22.57
N PRO A 493 3.09 -7.58 22.05
CA PRO A 493 3.33 -6.86 20.80
C PRO A 493 2.82 -7.69 19.62
N TYR A 494 2.25 -7.03 18.62
CA TYR A 494 1.74 -7.67 17.41
C TYR A 494 1.71 -6.69 16.24
N LEU A 495 1.59 -7.21 15.02
CA LEU A 495 1.37 -6.43 13.81
C LEU A 495 -0.12 -6.45 13.44
N THR A 496 -0.67 -5.27 13.19
CA THR A 496 -2.08 -5.12 12.81
C THR A 496 -2.37 -5.72 11.43
N LYS A 497 -3.56 -6.30 11.25
CA LYS A 497 -4.03 -6.75 9.92
C LYS A 497 -4.10 -5.57 8.94
N GLY A 498 -3.70 -5.79 7.69
CA GLY A 498 -3.65 -4.76 6.66
C GLY A 498 -2.24 -4.19 6.50
N VAL A 499 -2.01 -2.96 6.98
CA VAL A 499 -0.73 -2.24 6.80
C VAL A 499 0.42 -2.77 7.68
N GLY A 500 0.18 -3.77 8.53
CA GLY A 500 1.22 -4.38 9.36
C GLY A 500 1.79 -3.45 10.43
N ALA A 501 1.04 -2.44 10.89
CA ALA A 501 1.55 -1.50 11.89
C ALA A 501 1.75 -2.16 13.26
N LEU A 502 2.83 -1.79 13.96
CA LEU A 502 3.14 -2.26 15.31
C LEU A 502 2.09 -1.76 16.32
N ALA A 503 1.57 -2.66 17.11
CA ALA A 503 0.62 -2.38 18.18
C ALA A 503 0.92 -3.26 19.39
N LEU A 504 0.35 -2.88 20.54
CA LEU A 504 0.51 -3.57 21.80
C LEU A 504 -0.88 -3.90 22.36
N HIS A 505 -0.99 -5.06 22.99
CA HIS A 505 -2.13 -5.38 23.84
C HIS A 505 -1.63 -5.50 25.27
N ALA A 506 -2.10 -4.63 26.17
CA ALA A 506 -1.88 -4.74 27.61
C ALA A 506 -3.15 -5.33 28.23
N GLY A 507 -3.06 -6.33 29.10
CA GLY A 507 -4.25 -6.94 29.71
C GLY A 507 -4.70 -8.26 29.09
N GLY A 508 -3.91 -8.87 28.21
CA GLY A 508 -4.15 -10.20 27.62
C GLY A 508 -5.28 -10.30 26.57
N LEU A 509 -5.04 -11.08 25.51
CA LEU A 509 -6.01 -11.37 24.43
C LEU A 509 -6.22 -12.89 24.32
N ALA A 510 -7.44 -13.33 23.99
CA ALA A 510 -7.69 -14.71 23.60
C ALA A 510 -7.08 -14.98 22.21
N GLY A 511 -6.22 -16.01 22.10
CA GLY A 511 -5.75 -16.54 20.81
C GLY A 511 -4.32 -16.17 20.38
N LEU A 512 -3.58 -15.40 21.17
CA LEU A 512 -2.13 -15.18 20.96
C LEU A 512 -1.32 -16.16 21.83
N ALA A 513 -0.13 -16.55 21.36
CA ALA A 513 0.76 -17.41 22.14
C ALA A 513 1.07 -16.75 23.48
N GLY A 514 0.76 -17.46 24.57
CA GLY A 514 0.98 -16.96 25.93
C GLY A 514 2.47 -16.81 26.26
N PRO A 515 2.81 -16.24 27.41
CA PRO A 515 4.20 -16.02 27.85
C PRO A 515 4.92 -17.32 28.26
N VAL A 516 4.50 -18.48 27.74
CA VAL A 516 5.03 -19.79 28.11
C VAL A 516 5.84 -20.36 26.95
N THR A 517 7.14 -20.54 27.17
CA THR A 517 8.10 -21.05 26.17
C THR A 517 8.33 -22.54 26.29
N GLU A 518 8.18 -23.10 27.49
CA GLU A 518 8.32 -24.53 27.79
C GLU A 518 7.22 -24.98 28.74
N SER A 519 6.77 -26.23 28.63
CA SER A 519 5.78 -26.80 29.54
C SER A 519 5.99 -28.30 29.71
N GLU A 520 5.93 -28.76 30.95
CA GLU A 520 5.95 -30.17 31.30
C GLU A 520 4.73 -30.52 32.13
N THR A 521 4.21 -31.72 31.92
CA THR A 521 3.07 -32.23 32.69
C THR A 521 3.32 -33.68 33.02
N ALA A 522 3.13 -34.06 34.28
CA ALA A 522 3.38 -35.41 34.73
C ALA A 522 2.31 -35.87 35.72
N VAL A 523 1.79 -37.08 35.53
CA VAL A 523 0.92 -37.74 36.51
C VAL A 523 1.82 -38.33 37.61
N THR A 524 1.83 -37.71 38.79
CA THR A 524 2.74 -38.11 39.88
C THR A 524 2.12 -39.12 40.84
N ALA A 525 0.78 -39.20 40.88
CA ALA A 525 0.01 -40.19 41.62
C ALA A 525 -1.38 -40.40 40.97
N PRO A 526 -2.18 -41.41 41.35
CA PRO A 526 -3.46 -41.75 40.70
C PRO A 526 -4.45 -40.59 40.52
N ALA A 527 -4.37 -39.56 41.37
CA ALA A 527 -5.18 -38.35 41.27
C ALA A 527 -4.36 -37.06 41.32
N ARG A 528 -3.02 -37.12 41.18
CA ARG A 528 -2.16 -35.93 41.24
C ARG A 528 -1.51 -35.66 39.90
N LEU A 529 -1.57 -34.40 39.50
CA LEU A 529 -0.96 -33.89 38.28
C LEU A 529 0.04 -32.80 38.63
N ARG A 530 1.30 -32.98 38.26
CA ARG A 530 2.31 -31.93 38.31
C ARG A 530 2.22 -31.11 37.04
N LEU A 531 2.18 -29.80 37.22
CA LEU A 531 2.22 -28.80 36.16
C LEU A 531 3.51 -28.01 36.33
N SER A 532 4.32 -27.96 35.27
CA SER A 532 5.50 -27.11 35.23
C SER A 532 5.55 -26.33 33.92
N ALA A 533 6.06 -25.10 33.94
CA ALA A 533 6.24 -24.30 32.74
C ALA A 533 7.33 -23.24 32.91
N GLU A 534 7.95 -22.82 31.81
CA GLU A 534 8.80 -21.64 31.78
C GLU A 534 7.95 -20.43 31.39
N LEU A 535 7.89 -19.43 32.28
CA LEU A 535 7.16 -18.19 32.12
C LEU A 535 8.14 -17.05 31.79
N GLU A 536 8.00 -16.47 30.59
CA GLU A 536 8.72 -15.26 30.21
C GLU A 536 8.07 -14.00 30.77
N THR A 537 8.90 -13.12 31.30
CA THR A 537 8.50 -11.90 31.98
C THR A 537 9.34 -10.73 31.47
N ALA A 538 8.71 -9.56 31.48
CA ALA A 538 9.31 -8.26 31.31
C ALA A 538 9.38 -7.53 32.67
N LEU A 539 9.64 -8.28 33.74
CA LEU A 539 9.85 -7.70 35.07
C LEU A 539 11.31 -7.25 35.19
N PRO A 540 11.57 -6.11 35.88
CA PRO A 540 12.93 -5.67 36.15
C PRO A 540 13.75 -6.73 36.92
N ASP A 541 15.06 -6.67 36.78
CA ASP A 541 15.95 -7.48 37.61
C ASP A 541 15.75 -7.15 39.10
N GLY A 542 15.73 -8.20 39.93
CA GLY A 542 15.43 -8.08 41.36
C GLY A 542 13.96 -7.89 41.74
N ALA A 543 13.03 -7.87 40.77
CA ALA A 543 11.60 -7.86 41.10
C ALA A 543 11.15 -9.16 41.82
N ASP A 544 10.10 -9.08 42.63
CA ASP A 544 9.50 -10.27 43.23
C ASP A 544 8.98 -11.24 42.16
N ALA A 545 9.00 -12.54 42.50
CA ALA A 545 8.43 -13.56 41.62
C ALA A 545 6.92 -13.32 41.44
N PRO A 546 6.38 -13.52 40.23
CA PRO A 546 4.94 -13.48 40.03
C PRO A 546 4.28 -14.59 40.87
N ALA A 547 3.16 -14.29 41.52
CA ALA A 547 2.35 -15.33 42.15
C ALA A 547 1.56 -16.05 41.07
N VAL A 548 1.69 -17.37 40.99
CA VAL A 548 1.05 -18.17 39.94
C VAL A 548 0.22 -19.29 40.54
N ARG A 549 -1.01 -19.43 40.04
CA ARG A 549 -1.95 -20.48 40.42
C ARG A 549 -2.43 -21.22 39.18
N ALA A 550 -2.39 -22.55 39.22
CA ALA A 550 -3.08 -23.39 38.25
C ALA A 550 -4.57 -23.42 38.57
N VAL A 551 -5.43 -23.21 37.56
CA VAL A 551 -6.89 -23.25 37.67
C VAL A 551 -7.44 -24.21 36.63
N LEU A 552 -7.96 -25.35 37.07
CA LEU A 552 -8.59 -26.36 36.23
C LEU A 552 -10.10 -26.16 36.30
N ARG A 553 -10.74 -25.91 35.15
CA ARG A 553 -12.19 -25.72 35.04
C ARG A 553 -12.83 -26.88 34.29
N HIS A 554 -13.88 -27.47 34.82
CA HIS A 554 -14.61 -28.53 34.13
C HIS A 554 -15.38 -27.95 32.93
N ARG A 555 -15.47 -28.69 31.82
CA ARG A 555 -16.12 -28.18 30.59
C ARG A 555 -17.64 -28.19 30.64
N GLU A 556 -18.23 -29.07 31.46
CA GLU A 556 -19.67 -29.33 31.47
C GLU A 556 -20.32 -29.01 32.83
N SER A 557 -19.54 -28.50 33.79
CA SER A 557 -20.04 -28.06 35.10
C SER A 557 -19.21 -26.88 35.61
N ASP A 558 -19.70 -26.20 36.64
CA ASP A 558 -18.99 -25.08 37.30
C ASP A 558 -17.88 -25.55 38.26
N GLU A 559 -17.51 -26.83 38.22
CA GLU A 559 -16.49 -27.37 39.11
C GLU A 559 -15.10 -26.83 38.74
N THR A 560 -14.37 -26.36 39.76
CA THR A 560 -13.01 -25.83 39.61
C THR A 560 -12.06 -26.48 40.62
N ARG A 561 -10.80 -26.68 40.23
CA ARG A 561 -9.70 -27.09 41.09
C ARG A 561 -8.54 -26.13 40.94
N THR A 562 -7.87 -25.81 42.05
CA THR A 562 -6.75 -24.86 42.05
C THR A 562 -5.55 -25.37 42.82
N ALA A 563 -4.35 -24.97 42.40
CA ALA A 563 -3.11 -25.18 43.15
C ALA A 563 -2.15 -24.01 42.93
N ASP A 564 -1.54 -23.51 44.00
CA ASP A 564 -0.49 -22.50 43.89
C ASP A 564 0.80 -23.18 43.36
N LEU A 565 1.49 -22.50 42.45
CA LEU A 565 2.72 -22.97 41.83
C LEU A 565 3.89 -22.15 42.38
N ALA A 566 4.95 -22.81 42.82
CA ALA A 566 6.20 -22.15 43.14
C ALA A 566 6.79 -21.55 41.87
N ALA A 567 7.34 -20.33 41.94
CA ALA A 567 7.91 -19.62 40.81
C ALA A 567 9.40 -19.32 41.08
N ASP A 568 10.27 -20.15 40.52
CA ASP A 568 11.72 -20.06 40.72
C ASP A 568 12.37 -19.31 39.54
N ARG A 569 13.13 -18.26 39.83
CA ARG A 569 13.82 -17.48 38.80
C ARG A 569 14.90 -18.34 38.13
N ARG A 570 14.88 -18.44 36.80
CA ARG A 570 15.98 -19.04 36.02
C ARG A 570 16.92 -17.95 35.53
N THR A 571 18.22 -18.12 35.78
CA THR A 571 19.26 -17.26 35.20
C THR A 571 19.71 -17.86 33.86
N GLY A 572 19.40 -17.18 32.76
CA GLY A 572 19.94 -17.52 31.43
C GLY A 572 21.41 -17.10 31.28
N ALA A 573 22.06 -17.56 30.20
CA ALA A 573 23.39 -17.10 29.82
C ALA A 573 23.34 -15.61 29.41
N ALA A 574 24.21 -14.78 30.02
CA ALA A 574 24.48 -13.38 29.69
C ALA A 574 23.24 -12.48 29.45
N GLY A 575 22.60 -11.99 30.52
CA GLY A 575 21.75 -10.79 30.47
C GLY A 575 20.31 -10.96 29.97
N GLU A 576 19.85 -12.19 29.71
CA GLU A 576 18.44 -12.46 29.46
C GLU A 576 17.62 -12.42 30.76
N ALA A 577 17.32 -11.20 31.24
CA ALA A 577 16.45 -10.98 32.37
C ALA A 577 15.01 -11.47 32.08
N GLY A 578 14.46 -12.23 33.04
CA GLY A 578 13.01 -12.36 33.20
C GLY A 578 12.37 -13.72 32.95
N ARG A 579 13.02 -14.86 33.18
CA ARG A 579 12.35 -16.18 33.11
C ARG A 579 12.10 -16.79 34.49
N PHE A 580 10.90 -17.35 34.69
CA PHE A 580 10.55 -18.09 35.91
C PHE A 580 10.10 -19.50 35.56
N TRP A 581 10.67 -20.49 36.22
CA TRP A 581 10.16 -21.85 36.20
C TRP A 581 9.04 -21.95 37.24
N ILE A 582 7.82 -22.13 36.77
CA ILE A 582 6.66 -22.37 37.63
C ILE A 582 6.45 -23.87 37.80
N SER A 583 6.22 -24.36 39.02
CA SER A 583 5.93 -25.78 39.25
C SER A 583 5.06 -26.01 40.49
N GLY A 584 4.17 -27.00 40.40
CA GLY A 584 3.34 -27.43 41.53
C GLY A 584 2.47 -28.64 41.19
N GLU A 585 1.89 -29.25 42.22
CA GLU A 585 0.99 -30.39 42.08
C GLU A 585 -0.46 -29.99 42.36
N ILE A 586 -1.38 -30.44 41.50
CA ILE A 586 -2.80 -30.30 41.71
C ILE A 586 -3.45 -31.66 42.01
N ASP A 587 -4.28 -31.70 43.04
CA ASP A 587 -5.08 -32.86 43.42
C ASP A 587 -6.43 -32.84 42.70
N LEU A 588 -6.68 -33.90 41.93
CA LEU A 588 -7.92 -34.17 41.20
C LEU A 588 -8.76 -35.26 41.87
N GLY A 589 -8.47 -35.59 43.13
CA GLY A 589 -9.27 -36.46 43.96
C GLY A 589 -10.72 -35.97 44.06
N GLY A 590 -11.66 -36.86 43.76
CA GLY A 590 -13.09 -36.53 43.79
C GLY A 590 -13.55 -35.52 42.72
N ALA A 591 -12.69 -35.16 41.76
CA ALA A 591 -13.08 -34.29 40.65
C ALA A 591 -14.10 -34.98 39.73
N GLY A 592 -15.06 -34.20 39.22
CA GLY A 592 -16.03 -34.63 38.22
C GLY A 592 -15.38 -35.29 37.01
N ARG A 593 -16.04 -36.34 36.50
CA ARG A 593 -15.61 -37.03 35.28
C ARG A 593 -15.82 -36.13 34.07
N GLY A 594 -14.84 -36.12 33.17
CA GLY A 594 -14.92 -35.35 31.94
C GLY A 594 -13.64 -34.59 31.65
N LYS A 595 -13.74 -33.58 30.78
CA LYS A 595 -12.60 -32.79 30.31
C LYS A 595 -12.47 -31.51 31.13
N TRP A 596 -11.25 -31.22 31.50
CA TRP A 596 -10.86 -30.09 32.32
C TRP A 596 -9.87 -29.20 31.58
N ASP A 597 -10.15 -27.91 31.61
CA ASP A 597 -9.39 -26.89 30.93
C ASP A 597 -8.41 -26.23 31.92
N VAL A 598 -7.10 -26.43 31.70
CA VAL A 598 -6.01 -25.87 32.52
C VAL A 598 -5.74 -24.40 32.18
N HIS A 599 -5.75 -23.54 33.19
CA HIS A 599 -5.38 -22.14 33.08
C HIS A 599 -4.29 -21.78 34.08
N TYR A 600 -3.49 -20.77 33.76
CA TYR A 600 -2.63 -20.10 34.72
C TYR A 600 -3.24 -18.76 35.09
N GLU A 601 -3.46 -18.55 36.39
CA GLU A 601 -3.75 -17.26 36.98
C GLU A 601 -2.44 -16.67 37.50
N VAL A 602 -2.06 -15.50 36.98
CA VAL A 602 -0.79 -14.83 37.30
C VAL A 602 -1.11 -13.48 37.94
N THR A 603 -0.42 -13.19 39.05
CA THR A 603 -0.53 -11.92 39.77
C THR A 603 0.83 -11.23 39.85
N VAL A 604 0.87 -9.96 39.45
CA VAL A 604 2.02 -9.06 39.56
C VAL A 604 1.55 -7.74 40.13
N GLY A 605 1.98 -7.41 41.35
CA GLY A 605 1.48 -6.23 42.05
C GLY A 605 -0.04 -6.30 42.23
N SER A 606 -0.77 -5.28 41.77
CA SER A 606 -2.24 -5.23 41.81
C SER A 606 -2.93 -5.88 40.59
N ALA A 607 -2.17 -6.34 39.60
CA ALA A 607 -2.71 -6.91 38.37
C ALA A 607 -2.78 -8.43 38.48
N THR A 608 -3.98 -8.98 38.32
CA THR A 608 -4.25 -10.42 38.28
C THR A 608 -5.01 -10.75 37.01
N GLY A 609 -4.59 -11.80 36.31
CA GLY A 609 -5.40 -12.34 35.22
C GLY A 609 -5.06 -13.76 34.86
N THR A 610 -5.93 -14.34 34.05
CA THR A 610 -5.93 -15.76 33.73
C THR A 610 -5.75 -15.97 32.23
N PHE A 611 -4.92 -16.93 31.83
CA PHE A 611 -4.81 -17.38 30.44
C PHE A 611 -4.77 -18.91 30.33
N ARG A 612 -5.15 -19.45 29.17
CA ARG A 612 -5.10 -20.90 28.89
C ARG A 612 -3.65 -21.38 28.95
N ALA A 613 -3.38 -22.42 29.71
CA ALA A 613 -2.03 -23.00 29.77
C ALA A 613 -1.67 -23.62 28.41
N PRO A 614 -0.60 -23.17 27.74
CA PRO A 614 -0.13 -23.81 26.51
C PRO A 614 0.45 -25.19 26.82
N ALA A 615 0.23 -26.15 25.92
CA ALA A 615 0.98 -27.40 25.91
C ALA A 615 2.04 -27.27 24.81
N VAL A 616 3.24 -26.83 25.20
CA VAL A 616 4.38 -26.62 24.28
C VAL A 616 4.86 -27.98 23.75
N ALA A 617 5.06 -28.93 24.65
CA ALA A 617 5.32 -30.34 24.36
C ALA A 617 4.02 -31.17 24.44
N ASP A 618 4.01 -32.36 23.83
CA ASP A 618 2.93 -33.33 24.04
C ASP A 618 2.99 -33.83 25.49
N PRO A 619 1.95 -33.63 26.32
CA PRO A 619 2.02 -33.90 27.76
C PRO A 619 2.10 -35.38 28.14
N GLY A 620 2.23 -36.29 27.16
CA GLY A 620 2.37 -37.74 27.39
C GLY A 620 1.06 -38.36 27.88
N GLY A 621 0.44 -39.21 27.06
CA GLY A 621 -0.81 -39.88 27.42
C GLY A 621 -0.63 -40.77 28.66
N GLY A 622 -1.38 -40.47 29.73
CA GLY A 622 -1.37 -41.29 30.94
C GLY A 622 -1.91 -42.70 30.70
N ALA A 623 -1.05 -43.71 30.72
CA ALA A 623 -1.46 -45.12 30.67
C ALA A 623 -1.99 -45.55 32.05
N GLY A 624 -3.32 -45.49 32.27
CA GLY A 624 -3.92 -45.96 33.52
C GLY A 624 -5.31 -45.41 33.84
N ARG A 625 -5.73 -45.60 35.11
CA ARG A 625 -7.00 -45.12 35.70
C ARG A 625 -6.89 -43.70 36.32
N GLY A 626 -5.87 -42.93 35.95
CA GLY A 626 -5.60 -41.58 36.46
C GLY A 626 -5.94 -40.47 35.47
N PRO A 627 -5.63 -39.20 35.79
CA PRO A 627 -5.83 -38.07 34.89
C PRO A 627 -5.02 -38.23 33.61
N ARG A 628 -5.60 -37.87 32.47
CA ARG A 628 -4.98 -37.97 31.15
C ARG A 628 -4.79 -36.57 30.56
N PRO A 629 -3.60 -35.96 30.72
CA PRO A 629 -3.34 -34.69 30.07
C PRO A 629 -3.23 -34.88 28.55
N PHE A 630 -3.72 -33.91 27.78
CA PHE A 630 -3.69 -33.92 26.33
C PHE A 630 -3.59 -32.50 25.77
N ARG A 631 -2.99 -32.39 24.57
CA ARG A 631 -2.91 -31.15 23.81
C ARG A 631 -4.16 -30.99 22.94
N THR A 632 -4.85 -29.86 23.08
CA THR A 632 -5.99 -29.50 22.24
C THR A 632 -5.56 -29.09 20.83
N ALA A 633 -6.50 -29.09 19.86
CA ALA A 633 -6.23 -28.62 18.50
C ALA A 633 -5.73 -27.15 18.43
N ARG A 634 -6.06 -26.33 19.43
CA ARG A 634 -5.56 -24.95 19.58
C ARG A 634 -4.24 -24.87 20.36
N GLY A 635 -3.57 -26.00 20.61
CA GLY A 635 -2.28 -26.06 21.29
C GLY A 635 -2.30 -25.89 22.82
N ASN A 636 -3.48 -25.83 23.45
CA ASN A 636 -3.61 -25.66 24.91
C ASN A 636 -3.64 -27.00 25.65
N LEU A 637 -3.21 -26.99 26.91
CA LEU A 637 -3.26 -28.12 27.83
C LEU A 637 -4.69 -28.33 28.36
N SER A 638 -5.13 -29.58 28.35
CA SER A 638 -6.38 -30.03 28.98
C SER A 638 -6.17 -31.39 29.60
N VAL A 639 -7.03 -31.78 30.53
CA VAL A 639 -6.91 -33.04 31.27
C VAL A 639 -8.25 -33.76 31.23
N GLU A 640 -8.25 -35.04 30.88
CA GLU A 640 -9.44 -35.89 30.99
C GLU A 640 -9.37 -36.70 32.29
N VAL A 641 -10.40 -36.56 33.13
CA VAL A 641 -10.54 -37.31 34.39
C VAL A 641 -11.45 -38.52 34.14
N VAL A 642 -10.84 -39.70 34.02
CA VAL A 642 -11.56 -40.96 33.76
C VAL A 642 -11.82 -41.64 35.11
N GLY A 643 -13.03 -41.50 35.64
CA GLY A 643 -13.28 -41.90 37.03
C GLY A 643 -13.13 -43.41 37.29
N GLY A 644 -12.50 -43.75 38.42
CA GLY A 644 -12.55 -45.09 38.98
C GLY A 644 -13.94 -45.39 39.56
N THR A 645 -14.54 -46.52 39.20
CA THR A 645 -15.70 -47.05 39.94
C THR A 645 -15.26 -47.40 41.36
N SER A 646 -15.75 -46.69 42.37
CA SER A 646 -15.63 -47.14 43.76
C SER A 646 -16.43 -48.43 43.91
N ARG A 647 -15.74 -49.56 44.15
CA ARG A 647 -16.37 -50.86 44.45
C ARG A 647 -17.26 -50.82 45.70
N LEU A 648 -17.20 -49.74 46.51
CA LEU A 648 -17.93 -49.61 47.77
C LEU A 648 -19.44 -49.35 47.59
N MET A 649 -19.89 -48.75 46.48
CA MET A 649 -21.31 -48.41 46.28
C MET A 649 -22.18 -49.57 45.72
N ARG A 650 -21.58 -50.67 45.23
CA ARG A 650 -22.35 -51.86 44.79
C ARG A 650 -22.65 -52.86 45.90
N LEU A 651 -21.90 -52.84 47.00
CA LEU A 651 -22.13 -53.74 48.14
C LEU A 651 -23.22 -53.25 49.11
N LEU A 652 -23.53 -51.95 49.13
CA LEU A 652 -24.57 -51.39 50.01
C LEU A 652 -26.00 -51.46 49.45
N ARG A 653 -26.20 -51.97 48.22
CA ARG A 653 -27.53 -52.18 47.61
C ARG A 653 -28.03 -53.63 47.59
N ARG A 654 -27.29 -54.59 48.18
CA ARG A 654 -27.71 -56.00 48.28
C ARG A 654 -27.96 -56.50 49.72
N GLY A 655 -28.02 -55.60 50.69
CA GLY A 655 -28.26 -55.93 52.11
C GLY A 655 -29.46 -55.20 52.71
N ARG A 656 -30.62 -55.26 52.07
CA ARG A 656 -31.95 -55.03 52.68
C ARG A 656 -32.98 -55.88 51.91
N SER A 657 -33.09 -57.15 52.30
CA SER A 657 -34.31 -57.95 52.18
C SER A 657 -35.23 -57.61 53.34
#